data_AF-A0A1X1DAX1-F1
#
_entry.id   AF-A0A1X1DAX1-F1
#
_cell.length_a   1.000
_cell.length_b   1.000
_cell.length_c   1.000
_cell.angle_alpha   90.00
_cell.angle_beta   90.00
_cell.angle_gamma   90.00
#
_symmetry.space_group_name_H-M   'P 1'
#
loop_
_entity.id
_entity.type
_entity.pdbx_description
1 polymer ?
#
loop_
_entity_poly.entity_id
_entity_poly.type
_entity_poly.pdbx_seq_one_letter_code
_entity_poly.pdbx_strand_id
1 'polypeptide(L)'
;MKKTAVKTKPTNRSQVIHNAGLLSKQLFEMLDVNPQAALVKVKKILDKNPQNADLWEFMGRTHHKLNDFIAAEKAFNKALSFQANHQKALYSKAGMLYSLERFDEAEILINDAMTAMGGKQAVPMKVLLANVLQKQKKYKESIECFEQLILLEPDKWSNWSHLALIYQEMANFDKMHEAYNKAKALTDSNPLPYFNHIVSSHYDPAMDINDLQKLCFDWQKKFKPLKNIQPAMPLNKEKNKKLRIGMISDGFRSHPVGMMIAIGLSHVFNHEMEFYAYSTTSASDHITQRLQRITAKWVQVESISDLELNDLIRQHEIDILFDLNGYNSNSRMRTLQLKPAPIMVKWVGGLISSTGLEGMDYLLSDNVETHEGTDDYYTEKLIRLPVDYICYDPPGYLPPVSSLPYEEKGFITFGCFNNAAKINDVLLEQWALLLNDIPNSQLYLKSFNFKDVTLSDRIYTTLEKYGIKRSRIILEGASPHKELLESYNRVDIALDPWPYSGGLTTCEAMVMGVPVITLPGPTFAGRHSASHLVHAGMPELVAESWGDYLTIAKSLANDTENLALIRRHLREVLLSSSVCDGKIYARHFTDAMRAIWQRYCEGKLPAALSFIENEGLFFEPEKKAIKLNHPIEVENSSLIDNELGFSFNLDGQVRALDYGGILACQDKFKALMATNGIFVIIIDPLGIVGDTHLPLKRNSLQKVQMQLLGDGNDTQLNMCLDAKYSSDLDAITFTSKREGWYPQRVITKIKVPSLKLDEIYGLDRVDWLILDNRFNLKELFAYGARILKSCLFVAVHYRFENTHEGQLSFSNICDQLRNVGLDFHSFVNIEYQQLVEIEGNQPFESSQMIAAEALFIASKDRRAKLSIQQCEKLAFILHTGYGLYDIVVSLLQMQSKNRVANYIKEVAFDSKSSISNVSNKRGHSLPQKLIVSLTSYCKRFDTLHLTLNCLLNQTVKADRIILWIAESEKNIVPDNVIKFISHGLEIKYCKDIKSYKKIIPTLKDDPNSFIVTADDDLYYAEDWLENLIGAWNGDYKVVVAHRAHKIILDKNGLPVPYKEWGWEYDVSNDISSLNFPTSGAGVLYPPHCFYHDIINEELFSELSPGTDDIWLYWMCRMNGVKVKVVGKKMELLEWEGALAQPLWHDNLLNGGNDKNIKKMLKHYGFKNNEHNNEEDMSVVNDAFSFSHEDKLVCMHLPNKDDYIQNVIKSTVHSMN
;
A
#
# COMPACT_ATOMS: atom_id res chain seq x y z
N MET A 1 63.47 -41.28 55.52
CA MET A 1 63.40 -42.72 55.17
C MET A 1 62.75 -42.87 53.80
N LYS A 2 63.32 -43.74 52.95
CA LYS A 2 63.02 -43.92 51.52
C LYS A 2 61.73 -44.73 51.28
N LYS A 3 61.28 -44.64 50.00
CA LYS A 3 60.58 -45.64 49.16
C LYS A 3 59.05 -45.54 48.99
N THR A 4 58.67 -45.13 47.78
CA THR A 4 57.71 -45.72 46.82
C THR A 4 56.53 -46.55 47.34
N ALA A 5 55.31 -46.19 46.93
CA ALA A 5 54.24 -47.15 46.63
C ALA A 5 53.24 -46.60 45.59
N VAL A 6 52.63 -47.55 44.90
CA VAL A 6 51.89 -47.51 43.63
C VAL A 6 50.43 -47.03 43.80
N LYS A 7 49.87 -46.52 42.70
CA LYS A 7 48.45 -46.17 42.48
C LYS A 7 47.47 -47.26 42.92
N THR A 8 46.35 -46.85 43.54
CA THR A 8 44.97 -47.26 43.17
C THR A 8 43.97 -46.20 43.66
N LYS A 9 42.98 -45.86 42.81
CA LYS A 9 41.90 -44.90 43.07
C LYS A 9 40.92 -45.41 44.13
N PRO A 10 40.17 -44.48 44.76
CA PRO A 10 38.72 -44.59 44.71
C PRO A 10 38.04 -43.29 44.23
N THR A 11 37.19 -43.49 43.20
CA THR A 11 35.91 -42.83 42.91
C THR A 11 35.61 -41.43 43.47
N ASN A 12 35.63 -40.47 42.54
CA ASN A 12 35.10 -39.11 42.66
C ASN A 12 33.55 -39.15 42.76
N ARG A 13 33.02 -38.85 43.95
CA ARG A 13 31.57 -38.62 44.16
C ARG A 13 31.22 -37.12 44.26
N SER A 14 32.16 -36.22 43.95
CA SER A 14 32.01 -34.77 44.12
C SER A 14 31.95 -33.97 42.81
N GLN A 15 31.95 -34.62 41.64
CA GLN A 15 32.04 -33.91 40.35
C GLN A 15 30.77 -33.92 39.48
N VAL A 16 29.64 -34.39 40.01
CA VAL A 16 28.38 -34.52 39.24
C VAL A 16 27.34 -33.42 39.58
N ILE A 17 27.59 -32.55 40.57
CA ILE A 17 26.57 -31.56 41.00
C ILE A 17 26.81 -30.14 40.43
N HIS A 18 27.88 -29.89 39.66
CA HIS A 18 28.27 -28.52 39.30
C HIS A 18 28.14 -28.11 37.82
N ASN A 19 27.20 -28.67 37.06
CA ASN A 19 26.97 -28.28 35.64
C ASN A 19 25.55 -27.83 35.29
N ALA A 20 24.69 -27.49 36.27
CA ALA A 20 23.28 -27.14 36.02
C ALA A 20 22.93 -25.64 36.17
N GLY A 21 23.89 -24.70 36.13
CA GLY A 21 23.68 -23.36 36.71
C GLY A 21 23.77 -22.08 35.87
N LEU A 22 24.36 -22.05 34.66
CA LEU A 22 24.48 -20.76 33.93
C LEU A 22 24.41 -20.92 32.41
N LEU A 23 23.47 -20.21 31.78
CA LEU A 23 23.65 -19.71 30.42
C LEU A 23 25.00 -19.00 30.35
N SER A 24 25.89 -19.42 29.45
CA SER A 24 27.21 -18.80 29.34
C SER A 24 27.08 -17.36 28.84
N LYS A 25 27.96 -16.47 29.32
CA LYS A 25 28.04 -15.07 28.84
C LYS A 25 28.09 -14.98 27.31
N GLN A 26 28.74 -15.96 26.67
CA GLN A 26 28.79 -16.11 25.22
C GLN A 26 27.43 -16.26 24.53
N LEU A 27 26.43 -16.93 25.16
CA LEU A 27 25.09 -17.05 24.56
C LEU A 27 24.38 -15.69 24.55
N PHE A 28 24.46 -14.94 25.65
CA PHE A 28 23.89 -13.59 25.71
C PHE A 28 24.53 -12.65 24.69
N GLU A 29 25.86 -12.67 24.55
CA GLU A 29 26.57 -11.88 23.53
C GLU A 29 26.17 -12.30 22.10
N MET A 30 25.94 -13.59 21.86
CA MET A 30 25.49 -14.09 20.55
C MET A 30 24.06 -13.66 20.19
N LEU A 31 23.17 -13.45 21.17
CA LEU A 31 21.79 -13.06 20.91
C LEU A 31 21.69 -11.74 20.14
N ASP A 32 22.52 -10.77 20.50
CA ASP A 32 22.48 -9.43 19.90
C ASP A 32 23.29 -9.35 18.59
N VAL A 33 24.32 -10.19 18.41
CA VAL A 33 25.20 -10.16 17.24
C VAL A 33 24.75 -11.14 16.14
N ASN A 34 24.27 -12.33 16.52
CA ASN A 34 23.83 -13.36 15.60
C ASN A 34 22.72 -14.23 16.25
N PRO A 35 21.48 -13.71 16.30
CA PRO A 35 20.37 -14.41 16.94
C PRO A 35 20.10 -15.79 16.32
N GLN A 36 20.36 -15.99 15.03
CA GLN A 36 20.22 -17.29 14.38
C GLN A 36 21.21 -18.32 14.94
N ALA A 37 22.48 -17.94 15.12
CA ALA A 37 23.49 -18.80 15.74
C ALA A 37 23.18 -19.05 17.23
N ALA A 38 22.66 -18.04 17.94
CA ALA A 38 22.20 -18.19 19.32
C ALA A 38 21.05 -19.22 19.40
N LEU A 39 20.11 -19.19 18.45
CA LEU A 39 18.98 -20.12 18.37
C LEU A 39 19.45 -21.57 18.20
N VAL A 40 20.40 -21.81 17.28
CA VAL A 40 20.98 -23.14 17.06
C VAL A 40 21.67 -23.65 18.32
N LYS A 41 22.39 -22.77 19.03
CA LYS A 41 23.15 -23.14 20.22
C LYS A 41 22.26 -23.39 21.44
N VAL A 42 21.22 -22.58 21.66
CA VAL A 42 20.27 -22.81 22.76
C VAL A 42 19.48 -24.09 22.53
N LYS A 43 19.03 -24.39 21.29
CA LYS A 43 18.34 -25.66 20.95
C LYS A 43 19.18 -26.87 21.35
N LYS A 44 20.47 -26.91 20.99
CA LYS A 44 21.39 -28.01 21.36
C LYS A 44 21.57 -28.20 22.88
N ILE A 45 21.47 -27.13 23.66
CA ILE A 45 21.58 -27.21 25.13
C ILE A 45 20.25 -27.65 25.73
N LEU A 46 19.15 -27.16 25.16
CA LEU A 46 17.78 -27.51 25.52
C LEU A 46 17.49 -29.00 25.28
N ASP A 47 18.04 -29.60 24.21
CA ASP A 47 17.96 -31.04 23.94
C ASP A 47 18.51 -31.89 25.11
N LYS A 48 19.49 -31.35 25.85
CA LYS A 48 20.07 -32.01 27.03
C LYS A 48 19.34 -31.68 28.34
N ASN A 49 18.59 -30.57 28.38
CA ASN A 49 17.88 -30.07 29.56
C ASN A 49 16.49 -29.54 29.21
N PRO A 50 15.55 -30.39 28.76
CA PRO A 50 14.30 -29.96 28.13
C PRO A 50 13.28 -29.33 29.10
N GLN A 51 13.48 -29.45 30.41
CA GLN A 51 12.60 -28.87 31.45
C GLN A 51 13.15 -27.58 32.06
N ASN A 52 14.26 -27.04 31.53
CA ASN A 52 14.87 -25.84 32.08
C ASN A 52 14.15 -24.57 31.57
N ALA A 53 13.42 -23.90 32.47
CA ALA A 53 12.64 -22.71 32.13
C ALA A 53 13.48 -21.53 31.62
N ASP A 54 14.70 -21.32 32.15
CA ASP A 54 15.60 -20.26 31.70
C ASP A 54 16.04 -20.46 30.23
N LEU A 55 16.25 -21.71 29.80
CA LEU A 55 16.62 -22.00 28.41
C LEU A 55 15.45 -21.79 27.43
N TRP A 56 14.22 -22.13 27.85
CA TRP A 56 13.01 -21.84 27.07
C TRP A 56 12.74 -20.34 26.96
N GLU A 57 12.93 -19.59 28.05
CA GLU A 57 12.85 -18.13 28.05
C GLU A 57 13.87 -17.51 27.08
N PHE A 58 15.13 -17.95 27.14
CA PHE A 58 16.18 -17.46 26.24
C PHE A 58 15.86 -17.79 24.77
N MET A 59 15.34 -18.98 24.49
CA MET A 59 14.90 -19.34 23.15
C MET A 59 13.75 -18.45 22.67
N GLY A 60 12.80 -18.11 23.54
CA GLY A 60 11.73 -17.16 23.22
C GLY A 60 12.25 -15.78 22.88
N ARG A 61 13.21 -15.25 23.66
CA ARG A 61 13.89 -13.99 23.33
C ARG A 61 14.62 -14.04 21.99
N THR A 62 15.19 -15.19 21.65
CA THR A 62 15.90 -15.38 20.38
C THR A 62 14.94 -15.35 19.19
N HIS A 63 13.81 -16.05 19.29
CA HIS A 63 12.75 -15.98 18.28
C HIS A 63 12.15 -14.57 18.17
N HIS A 64 11.97 -13.87 19.29
CA HIS A 64 11.50 -12.48 19.30
C HIS A 64 12.45 -11.57 18.51
N LYS A 65 13.78 -11.70 18.71
CA LYS A 65 14.80 -10.96 17.94
C LYS A 65 14.82 -11.30 16.45
N LEU A 66 14.36 -12.48 16.07
CA LEU A 66 14.23 -12.92 14.67
C LEU A 66 12.87 -12.55 14.05
N ASN A 67 12.03 -11.78 14.77
CA ASN A 67 10.66 -11.45 14.38
C ASN A 67 9.74 -12.68 14.19
N ASP A 68 10.11 -13.83 14.74
CA ASP A 68 9.26 -15.03 14.82
C ASP A 68 8.46 -15.00 16.12
N PHE A 69 7.47 -14.11 16.15
CA PHE A 69 6.68 -13.85 17.35
C PHE A 69 5.84 -15.07 17.81
N ILE A 70 5.43 -15.93 16.87
CA ILE A 70 4.68 -17.15 17.18
C ILE A 70 5.57 -18.14 17.96
N ALA A 71 6.79 -18.40 17.48
CA ALA A 71 7.70 -19.29 18.18
C ALA A 71 8.20 -18.67 19.49
N ALA A 72 8.36 -17.34 19.54
CA ALA A 72 8.69 -16.63 20.77
C ALA A 72 7.62 -16.86 21.84
N GLU A 73 6.35 -16.65 21.50
CA GLU A 73 5.22 -16.85 22.42
C GLU A 73 5.14 -18.30 22.91
N LYS A 74 5.32 -19.28 22.00
CA LYS A 74 5.35 -20.72 22.34
C LYS A 74 6.47 -21.04 23.33
N ALA A 75 7.66 -20.51 23.10
CA ALA A 75 8.80 -20.74 23.99
C ALA A 75 8.60 -20.10 25.37
N PHE A 76 8.05 -18.88 25.44
CA PHE A 76 7.67 -18.27 26.73
C PHE A 76 6.60 -19.08 27.46
N ASN A 77 5.53 -19.49 26.77
CA ASN A 77 4.49 -20.34 27.36
C ASN A 77 5.07 -21.67 27.87
N LYS A 78 6.07 -22.23 27.18
CA LYS A 78 6.76 -23.44 27.61
C LYS A 78 7.56 -23.22 28.90
N ALA A 79 8.30 -22.12 28.99
CA ALA A 79 8.99 -21.73 30.22
C ALA A 79 8.00 -21.60 31.40
N LEU A 80 6.87 -20.94 31.17
CA LEU A 80 5.80 -20.76 32.17
C LEU A 80 5.10 -22.08 32.54
N SER A 81 5.02 -23.04 31.63
CA SER A 81 4.46 -24.37 31.94
C SER A 81 5.33 -25.18 32.90
N PHE A 82 6.65 -24.97 32.89
CA PHE A 82 7.58 -25.60 33.84
C PHE A 82 7.67 -24.85 35.15
N GLN A 83 7.57 -23.51 35.09
CA GLN A 83 7.57 -22.65 36.27
C GLN A 83 6.60 -21.48 36.05
N ALA A 84 5.38 -21.60 36.60
CA ALA A 84 4.30 -20.64 36.38
C ALA A 84 4.69 -19.19 36.73
N ASN A 85 5.48 -19.00 37.80
CA ASN A 85 5.95 -17.70 38.26
C ASN A 85 7.37 -17.37 37.76
N HIS A 86 7.77 -17.87 36.58
CA HIS A 86 9.09 -17.59 36.01
C HIS A 86 9.20 -16.13 35.55
N GLN A 87 9.77 -15.28 36.40
CA GLN A 87 9.79 -13.82 36.26
C GLN A 87 10.30 -13.34 34.90
N LYS A 88 11.43 -13.88 34.40
CA LYS A 88 11.98 -13.49 33.10
C LYS A 88 11.06 -13.84 31.94
N ALA A 89 10.33 -14.96 32.03
CA ALA A 89 9.45 -15.41 30.95
C ALA A 89 8.18 -14.57 30.90
N LEU A 90 7.61 -14.23 32.07
CA LEU A 90 6.49 -13.28 32.18
C LEU A 90 6.88 -11.93 31.61
N TYR A 91 8.05 -11.40 31.99
CA TYR A 91 8.54 -10.10 31.51
C TYR A 91 8.80 -10.10 30.00
N SER A 92 9.52 -11.10 29.49
CA SER A 92 9.82 -11.21 28.06
C SER A 92 8.55 -11.42 27.21
N LYS A 93 7.57 -12.18 27.70
CA LYS A 93 6.27 -12.34 27.03
C LYS A 93 5.48 -11.03 27.03
N ALA A 94 5.39 -10.34 28.17
CA ALA A 94 4.72 -9.05 28.24
C ALA A 94 5.39 -7.99 27.35
N GLY A 95 6.73 -7.97 27.29
CA GLY A 95 7.47 -7.08 26.40
C GLY A 95 7.26 -7.39 24.91
N MET A 96 7.11 -8.66 24.55
CA MET A 96 6.72 -9.07 23.20
C MET A 96 5.29 -8.62 22.87
N LEU A 97 4.33 -8.82 23.78
CA LEU A 97 2.95 -8.34 23.59
C LEU A 97 2.89 -6.82 23.42
N TYR A 98 3.68 -6.07 24.20
CA TYR A 98 3.84 -4.63 24.03
C TYR A 98 4.37 -4.24 22.64
N SER A 99 5.36 -4.98 22.13
CA SER A 99 5.98 -4.72 20.82
C SER A 99 5.03 -5.04 19.65
N LEU A 100 4.07 -5.94 19.87
CA LEU A 100 3.00 -6.30 18.93
C LEU A 100 1.75 -5.42 19.08
N GLU A 101 1.80 -4.38 19.92
CA GLU A 101 0.67 -3.50 20.24
C GLU A 101 -0.56 -4.24 20.84
N ARG A 102 -0.37 -5.46 21.37
CA ARG A 102 -1.39 -6.25 22.09
C ARG A 102 -1.48 -5.80 23.55
N PHE A 103 -1.79 -4.52 23.75
CA PHE A 103 -1.69 -3.85 25.05
C PHE A 103 -2.65 -4.43 26.11
N ASP A 104 -3.87 -4.79 25.73
CA ASP A 104 -4.86 -5.34 26.67
C ASP A 104 -4.41 -6.69 27.25
N GLU A 105 -3.85 -7.56 26.41
CA GLU A 105 -3.30 -8.84 26.85
C GLU A 105 -2.04 -8.66 27.69
N ALA A 106 -1.19 -7.68 27.34
CA ALA A 106 -0.02 -7.33 28.14
C ALA A 106 -0.42 -6.85 29.54
N GLU A 107 -1.43 -5.97 29.64
CA GLU A 107 -1.95 -5.45 30.90
C GLU A 107 -2.46 -6.58 31.80
N ILE A 108 -3.28 -7.50 31.27
CA ILE A 108 -3.80 -8.65 32.02
C ILE A 108 -2.64 -9.51 32.53
N LEU A 109 -1.72 -9.90 31.65
CA LEU A 109 -0.57 -10.74 31.99
C LEU A 109 0.30 -10.09 33.08
N ILE A 110 0.54 -8.78 32.98
CA ILE A 110 1.35 -8.03 33.94
C ILE A 110 0.65 -7.96 35.29
N ASN A 111 -0.64 -7.64 35.33
CA ASN A 111 -1.39 -7.55 36.58
C ASN A 111 -1.42 -8.91 37.31
N ASP A 112 -1.70 -9.99 36.58
CA ASP A 112 -1.67 -11.36 37.13
C ASP A 112 -0.28 -11.69 37.67
N ALA A 113 0.78 -11.42 36.90
CA ALA A 113 2.16 -11.63 37.30
C ALA A 113 2.52 -10.83 38.58
N MET A 114 2.03 -9.61 38.71
CA MET A 114 2.28 -8.74 39.86
C MET A 114 1.60 -9.21 41.14
N THR A 115 0.47 -9.94 41.07
CA THR A 115 -0.15 -10.54 42.28
C THR A 115 0.78 -11.53 42.99
N ALA A 116 1.67 -12.18 42.24
CA ALA A 116 2.63 -13.15 42.75
C ALA A 116 4.02 -12.56 43.05
N MET A 117 4.26 -11.27 42.76
CA MET A 117 5.56 -10.60 42.92
C MET A 117 5.48 -9.51 44.00
N GLY A 118 6.30 -9.64 45.05
CA GLY A 118 6.37 -8.65 46.14
C GLY A 118 7.57 -7.70 46.05
N GLY A 119 7.37 -6.44 46.44
CA GLY A 119 8.45 -5.47 46.68
C GLY A 119 9.28 -5.12 45.44
N LYS A 120 10.61 -5.06 45.58
CA LYS A 120 11.54 -4.66 44.50
C LYS A 120 11.50 -5.57 43.26
N GLN A 121 11.04 -6.81 43.39
CA GLN A 121 10.99 -7.76 42.26
C GLN A 121 9.91 -7.39 41.23
N ALA A 122 8.86 -6.69 41.64
CA ALA A 122 7.79 -6.25 40.74
C ALA A 122 8.14 -5.00 39.92
N VAL A 123 9.25 -4.31 40.23
CA VAL A 123 9.59 -3.02 39.63
C VAL A 123 9.68 -3.07 38.09
N PRO A 124 10.40 -4.01 37.44
CA PRO A 124 10.47 -4.06 35.98
C PRO A 124 9.10 -4.29 35.33
N MET A 125 8.25 -5.12 35.96
CA MET A 125 6.91 -5.40 35.47
C MET A 125 6.00 -4.17 35.60
N LYS A 126 6.14 -3.43 36.70
CA LYS A 126 5.39 -2.18 36.93
C LYS A 126 5.80 -1.06 35.98
N VAL A 127 7.08 -0.95 35.61
CA VAL A 127 7.52 -0.03 34.54
C VAL A 127 6.84 -0.39 33.23
N LEU A 128 6.80 -1.68 32.88
CA LEU A 128 6.13 -2.14 31.67
C LEU A 128 4.61 -1.89 31.72
N LEU A 129 3.97 -2.10 32.88
CA LEU A 129 2.55 -1.75 33.09
C LEU A 129 2.32 -0.27 32.84
N ALA A 130 3.12 0.60 33.44
CA ALA A 130 2.99 2.05 33.27
C ALA A 130 3.09 2.45 31.79
N ASN A 131 4.01 1.85 31.04
CA ASN A 131 4.16 2.06 29.59
C ASN A 131 2.96 1.51 28.79
N VAL A 132 2.43 0.33 29.14
CA VAL A 132 1.23 -0.26 28.51
C VAL A 132 0.03 0.65 28.72
N LEU A 133 -0.20 1.08 29.96
CA LEU A 133 -1.28 2.01 30.33
C LEU A 133 -1.14 3.33 29.58
N GLN A 134 0.07 3.88 29.45
CA GLN A 134 0.33 5.07 28.65
C GLN A 134 -0.05 4.87 27.17
N LYS A 135 0.29 3.72 26.57
CA LYS A 135 -0.05 3.41 25.17
C LYS A 135 -1.56 3.22 24.96
N GLN A 136 -2.25 2.64 25.94
CA GLN A 136 -3.71 2.55 25.98
C GLN A 136 -4.40 3.90 26.27
N LYS A 137 -3.64 4.94 26.60
CA LYS A 137 -4.12 6.26 27.02
C LYS A 137 -4.85 6.26 28.37
N LYS A 138 -4.58 5.28 29.23
CA LYS A 138 -5.01 5.26 30.64
C LYS A 138 -4.05 6.12 31.47
N TYR A 139 -4.12 7.43 31.30
CA TYR A 139 -3.08 8.35 31.81
C TYR A 139 -3.03 8.42 33.32
N LYS A 140 -4.20 8.43 33.98
CA LYS A 140 -4.28 8.51 35.44
C LYS A 140 -3.60 7.31 36.08
N GLU A 141 -3.93 6.10 35.64
CA GLU A 141 -3.36 4.85 36.14
C GLU A 141 -1.86 4.75 35.83
N SER A 142 -1.44 5.25 34.65
CA SER A 142 -0.03 5.32 34.28
C SER A 142 0.76 6.29 35.18
N ILE A 143 0.21 7.47 35.48
CA ILE A 143 0.79 8.45 36.42
C ILE A 143 0.93 7.83 37.80
N GLU A 144 -0.13 7.21 38.34
CA GLU A 144 -0.10 6.54 39.64
C GLU A 144 0.99 5.45 39.70
N CYS A 145 1.17 4.70 38.61
CA CYS A 145 2.26 3.72 38.50
C CYS A 145 3.64 4.39 38.53
N PHE A 146 3.86 5.47 37.77
CA PHE A 146 5.14 6.18 37.74
C PHE A 146 5.46 6.90 39.05
N GLU A 147 4.49 7.52 39.72
CA GLU A 147 4.67 8.13 41.04
C GLU A 147 5.11 7.09 42.07
N GLN A 148 4.48 5.91 42.08
CA GLN A 148 4.90 4.82 42.95
C GLN A 148 6.29 4.25 42.57
N LEU A 149 6.65 4.23 41.28
CA LEU A 149 7.99 3.84 40.82
C LEU A 149 9.05 4.86 41.26
N ILE A 150 8.74 6.15 41.25
CA ILE A 150 9.62 7.22 41.73
C ILE A 150 9.86 7.11 43.24
N LEU A 151 8.86 6.73 44.03
CA LEU A 151 9.05 6.46 45.46
C LEU A 151 10.02 5.29 45.72
N LEU A 152 10.05 4.30 44.83
CA LEU A 152 10.93 3.12 44.94
C LEU A 152 12.33 3.36 44.37
N GLU A 153 12.43 4.13 43.29
CA GLU A 153 13.65 4.42 42.55
C GLU A 153 13.75 5.94 42.25
N PRO A 154 13.98 6.79 43.27
CA PRO A 154 13.94 8.25 43.11
C PRO A 154 15.00 8.77 42.13
N ASP A 155 16.13 8.07 42.04
CA ASP A 155 17.26 8.45 41.20
C ASP A 155 17.15 7.94 39.75
N LYS A 156 16.04 7.26 39.39
CA LYS A 156 15.85 6.71 38.05
C LYS A 156 15.25 7.75 37.10
N TRP A 157 16.10 8.40 36.31
CA TRP A 157 15.70 9.45 35.35
C TRP A 157 14.56 9.03 34.40
N SER A 158 14.49 7.76 33.99
CA SER A 158 13.52 7.29 33.00
C SER A 158 12.07 7.36 33.51
N ASN A 159 11.86 7.16 34.81
CA ASN A 159 10.52 7.25 35.41
C ASN A 159 10.00 8.69 35.36
N TRP A 160 10.85 9.66 35.70
CA TRP A 160 10.56 11.10 35.57
C TRP A 160 10.32 11.52 34.12
N SER A 161 11.13 11.02 33.19
CA SER A 161 10.98 11.34 31.76
C SER A 161 9.67 10.81 31.16
N HIS A 162 9.21 9.61 31.54
CA HIS A 162 7.92 9.10 31.07
C HIS A 162 6.75 9.85 31.70
N LEU A 163 6.86 10.19 32.99
CA LEU A 163 5.87 11.01 33.68
C LEU A 163 5.70 12.38 33.01
N ALA A 164 6.80 13.03 32.65
CA ALA A 164 6.78 14.30 31.92
C ALA A 164 6.07 14.19 30.55
N LEU A 165 6.28 13.09 29.83
CA LEU A 165 5.63 12.84 28.54
C LEU A 165 4.11 12.69 28.68
N ILE A 166 3.63 12.04 29.75
CA ILE A 166 2.20 11.95 30.03
C ILE A 166 1.63 13.34 30.34
N TYR A 167 2.34 14.15 31.14
CA TYR A 167 1.92 15.53 31.40
C TYR A 167 1.86 16.38 30.14
N GLN A 168 2.78 16.20 29.19
CA GLN A 168 2.69 16.83 27.86
C GLN A 168 1.42 16.37 27.10
N GLU A 169 1.13 15.07 27.05
CA GLU A 169 -0.07 14.55 26.37
C GLU A 169 -1.38 15.07 27.01
N MET A 170 -1.34 15.42 28.29
CA MET A 170 -2.44 16.05 29.03
C MET A 170 -2.43 17.59 29.00
N ALA A 171 -1.48 18.21 28.30
CA ALA A 171 -1.23 19.66 28.26
C ALA A 171 -1.03 20.31 29.65
N ASN A 172 -0.40 19.59 30.59
CA ASN A 172 0.03 20.10 31.89
C ASN A 172 1.51 20.48 31.85
N PHE A 173 1.82 21.65 31.30
CA PHE A 173 3.19 22.05 30.98
C PHE A 173 4.05 22.33 32.23
N ASP A 174 3.49 22.88 33.31
CA ASP A 174 4.23 23.11 34.56
C ASP A 174 4.82 21.82 35.12
N LYS A 175 3.99 20.77 35.26
CA LYS A 175 4.44 19.46 35.76
C LYS A 175 5.36 18.75 34.77
N MET A 176 5.14 18.95 33.47
CA MET A 176 6.02 18.44 32.42
C MET A 176 7.43 19.02 32.58
N HIS A 177 7.58 20.34 32.71
CA HIS A 177 8.88 20.99 32.90
C HIS A 177 9.56 20.57 34.21
N GLU A 178 8.82 20.48 35.32
CA GLU A 178 9.34 19.99 36.60
C GLU A 178 9.93 18.57 36.45
N ALA A 179 9.15 17.65 35.89
CA ALA A 179 9.55 16.26 35.73
C ALA A 179 10.74 16.10 34.77
N TYR A 180 10.79 16.85 33.66
CA TYR A 180 11.96 16.83 32.77
C TYR A 180 13.21 17.42 33.44
N ASN A 181 13.08 18.49 34.23
CA ASN A 181 14.22 19.04 34.96
C ASN A 181 14.77 18.04 35.99
N LYS A 182 13.91 17.29 36.69
CA LYS A 182 14.32 16.17 37.54
C LYS A 182 15.02 15.07 36.73
N ALA A 183 14.43 14.65 35.61
CA ALA A 183 15.03 13.63 34.74
C ALA A 183 16.42 14.05 34.24
N LYS A 184 16.59 15.29 33.77
CA LYS A 184 17.87 15.86 33.31
C LYS A 184 18.93 15.90 34.42
N ALA A 185 18.54 16.22 35.65
CA ALA A 185 19.45 16.26 36.81
C ALA A 185 19.96 14.86 37.21
N LEU A 186 19.21 13.81 36.88
CA LEU A 186 19.50 12.41 37.22
C LEU A 186 20.19 11.62 36.09
N THR A 187 20.32 12.18 34.88
CA THR A 187 21.01 11.52 33.76
C THR A 187 22.42 12.06 33.53
N ASP A 188 23.39 11.16 33.45
CA ASP A 188 24.79 11.52 33.14
C ASP A 188 25.13 11.39 31.66
N SER A 189 24.59 10.37 30.99
CA SER A 189 25.05 9.95 29.66
C SER A 189 23.93 9.72 28.64
N ASN A 190 22.66 9.71 29.06
CA ASN A 190 21.53 9.51 28.15
C ASN A 190 20.90 10.85 27.78
N PRO A 191 20.84 11.21 26.47
CA PRO A 191 20.31 12.50 26.01
C PRO A 191 18.78 12.57 25.96
N LEU A 192 18.08 11.44 26.09
CA LEU A 192 16.63 11.36 25.86
C LEU A 192 15.80 12.35 26.70
N PRO A 193 16.09 12.59 27.99
CA PRO A 193 15.36 13.61 28.76
C PRO A 193 15.52 15.03 28.21
N TYR A 194 16.66 15.35 27.60
CA TYR A 194 16.89 16.65 26.99
C TYR A 194 16.13 16.77 25.67
N PHE A 195 16.21 15.73 24.83
CA PHE A 195 15.49 15.66 23.56
C PHE A 195 13.98 15.79 23.75
N ASN A 196 13.40 14.97 24.63
CA ASN A 196 11.98 15.02 24.92
C ASN A 196 11.59 16.39 25.49
N HIS A 197 12.37 16.96 26.41
CA HIS A 197 12.08 18.30 26.93
C HIS A 197 12.11 19.37 25.82
N ILE A 198 13.08 19.34 24.90
CA ILE A 198 13.11 20.26 23.75
C ILE A 198 11.83 20.11 22.92
N VAL A 199 11.45 18.89 22.56
CA VAL A 199 10.25 18.63 21.74
C VAL A 199 8.97 19.05 22.46
N SER A 200 8.80 18.62 23.72
CA SER A 200 7.60 18.86 24.51
C SER A 200 7.37 20.34 24.81
N SER A 201 8.43 21.13 24.96
CA SER A 201 8.33 22.58 25.20
C SER A 201 7.72 23.35 24.03
N HIS A 202 7.72 22.83 22.80
CA HIS A 202 7.07 23.50 21.66
C HIS A 202 5.55 23.43 21.71
N TYR A 203 4.98 22.63 22.61
CA TYR A 203 3.53 22.56 22.84
C TYR A 203 3.05 23.62 23.84
N ASP A 204 3.95 24.21 24.63
CA ASP A 204 3.62 25.15 25.69
C ASP A 204 3.49 26.59 25.15
N PRO A 205 2.30 27.22 25.22
CA PRO A 205 2.09 28.64 24.91
C PRO A 205 3.02 29.62 25.61
N ALA A 206 3.56 29.27 26.77
CA ALA A 206 4.39 30.15 27.59
C ALA A 206 5.87 30.21 27.14
N MET A 207 6.30 29.27 26.30
CA MET A 207 7.69 29.17 25.87
C MET A 207 7.97 30.11 24.69
N ASP A 208 9.02 30.93 24.79
CA ASP A 208 9.50 31.74 23.68
C ASP A 208 10.68 31.07 22.93
N ILE A 209 11.12 31.69 21.83
CA ILE A 209 12.20 31.15 21.01
C ILE A 209 13.56 31.09 21.76
N ASN A 210 13.82 32.03 22.68
CA ASN A 210 15.06 32.08 23.44
C ASN A 210 15.12 30.95 24.48
N ASP A 211 13.99 30.66 25.13
CA ASP A 211 13.88 29.55 26.07
C ASP A 211 14.13 28.20 25.37
N LEU A 212 13.58 28.02 24.18
CA LEU A 212 13.77 26.81 23.36
C LEU A 212 15.21 26.66 22.87
N GLN A 213 15.85 27.76 22.44
CA GLN A 213 17.27 27.76 22.09
C GLN A 213 18.16 27.40 23.27
N LYS A 214 17.84 27.92 24.46
CA LYS A 214 18.57 27.59 25.69
C LYS A 214 18.50 26.09 26.00
N LEU A 215 17.36 25.44 25.80
CA LEU A 215 17.24 23.98 25.96
C LEU A 215 18.15 23.21 24.99
N CYS A 216 18.23 23.65 23.73
CA CYS A 216 19.14 23.07 22.73
C CYS A 216 20.61 23.28 23.12
N PHE A 217 20.98 24.48 23.58
CA PHE A 217 22.34 24.78 24.03
C PHE A 217 22.74 23.94 25.25
N ASP A 218 21.85 23.80 26.23
CA ASP A 218 22.09 22.99 27.43
C ASP A 218 22.34 21.51 27.07
N TRP A 219 21.55 20.97 26.12
CA TRP A 219 21.79 19.65 25.57
C TRP A 219 23.19 19.55 24.94
N GLN A 220 23.52 20.44 24.00
CA GLN A 220 24.79 20.37 23.27
C GLN A 220 25.97 20.46 24.23
N LYS A 221 25.90 21.40 25.19
CA LYS A 221 26.93 21.59 26.20
C LYS A 221 27.14 20.34 27.05
N LYS A 222 26.07 19.67 27.47
CA LYS A 222 26.14 18.43 28.28
C LYS A 222 26.73 17.27 27.51
N PHE A 223 26.39 17.11 26.22
CA PHE A 223 26.76 15.95 25.41
C PHE A 223 27.89 16.20 24.41
N LYS A 224 28.60 17.33 24.52
CA LYS A 224 29.72 17.68 23.66
C LYS A 224 30.77 16.56 23.65
N PRO A 225 31.23 16.10 22.47
CA PRO A 225 32.24 15.05 22.38
C PRO A 225 33.57 15.45 23.04
N LEU A 226 34.19 14.50 23.76
CA LEU A 226 35.40 14.72 24.56
C LEU A 226 36.68 14.91 23.72
N LYS A 227 36.69 14.39 22.49
CA LYS A 227 37.83 14.50 21.57
C LYS A 227 37.59 15.60 20.55
N ASN A 228 38.66 16.24 20.09
CA ASN A 228 38.55 17.19 18.99
C ASN A 228 38.11 16.45 17.72
N ILE A 229 36.97 16.84 17.16
CA ILE A 229 36.33 16.14 16.03
C ILE A 229 36.87 16.71 14.73
N GLN A 230 37.40 15.82 13.90
CA GLN A 230 37.80 16.16 12.54
C GLN A 230 36.59 15.98 11.61
N PRO A 231 36.13 17.04 10.91
CA PRO A 231 35.08 16.90 9.91
C PRO A 231 35.42 15.86 8.84
N ALA A 232 34.40 15.22 8.27
CA ALA A 232 34.62 14.39 7.08
C ALA A 232 35.10 15.27 5.91
N MET A 233 36.04 14.73 5.13
CA MET A 233 36.61 15.38 3.95
C MET A 233 36.30 14.53 2.72
N PRO A 234 35.70 15.09 1.65
CA PRO A 234 35.37 14.32 0.48
C PRO A 234 36.64 13.97 -0.32
N LEU A 235 36.69 12.75 -0.85
CA LEU A 235 37.79 12.33 -1.75
C LEU A 235 37.71 13.03 -3.12
N ASN A 236 36.49 13.30 -3.59
CA ASN A 236 36.23 14.00 -4.84
C ASN A 236 35.46 15.29 -4.56
N LYS A 237 36.09 16.44 -4.84
CA LYS A 237 35.56 17.79 -4.62
C LYS A 237 35.14 18.50 -5.92
N GLU A 238 34.88 17.75 -7.00
CA GLU A 238 34.41 18.31 -8.26
C GLU A 238 33.02 18.93 -8.13
N LYS A 239 32.82 20.11 -8.74
CA LYS A 239 31.54 20.85 -8.65
C LYS A 239 30.39 20.15 -9.39
N ASN A 240 30.72 19.45 -10.47
CA ASN A 240 29.80 18.81 -11.41
C ASN A 240 29.72 17.28 -11.25
N LYS A 241 30.21 16.72 -10.14
CA LYS A 241 30.03 15.28 -9.87
C LYS A 241 28.56 14.96 -9.61
N LYS A 242 28.18 13.69 -9.81
CA LYS A 242 26.97 13.13 -9.21
C LYS A 242 27.11 13.15 -7.67
N LEU A 243 26.12 13.72 -6.98
CA LEU A 243 26.18 13.90 -5.52
C LEU A 243 25.63 12.68 -4.77
N ARG A 244 26.32 12.28 -3.69
CA ARG A 244 25.85 11.26 -2.74
C ARG A 244 25.11 11.90 -1.59
N ILE A 245 23.79 11.71 -1.57
CA ILE A 245 22.90 12.25 -0.55
C ILE A 245 22.57 11.16 0.47
N GLY A 246 23.02 11.30 1.70
CA GLY A 246 22.65 10.41 2.81
C GLY A 246 21.44 10.96 3.54
N MET A 247 20.53 10.09 3.99
CA MET A 247 19.34 10.48 4.77
C MET A 247 19.18 9.53 5.96
N ILE A 248 19.07 10.07 7.18
CA ILE A 248 18.84 9.30 8.41
C ILE A 248 17.40 9.51 8.86
N SER A 249 16.60 8.44 8.96
CA SER A 249 15.23 8.56 9.45
C SER A 249 14.66 7.28 10.07
N ASP A 250 13.72 7.39 11.02
CA ASP A 250 12.75 6.33 11.33
C ASP A 250 11.39 6.50 10.61
N GLY A 251 11.26 7.58 9.85
CA GLY A 251 10.07 7.98 9.14
C GLY A 251 9.97 7.48 7.70
N PHE A 252 10.88 6.61 7.24
CA PHE A 252 10.85 6.00 5.91
C PHE A 252 9.78 4.90 5.76
N ARG A 253 8.55 5.25 6.10
CA ARG A 253 7.36 4.38 6.16
C ARG A 253 6.10 5.23 6.04
N SER A 254 4.93 4.65 6.24
CA SER A 254 3.61 5.30 6.37
C SER A 254 3.59 6.20 7.60
N HIS A 255 4.28 7.31 7.47
CA HIS A 255 4.61 8.30 8.48
C HIS A 255 4.71 9.66 7.75
N PRO A 256 4.40 10.79 8.42
CA PRO A 256 4.44 12.10 7.78
C PRO A 256 5.72 12.36 6.96
N VAL A 257 6.89 12.01 7.49
CA VAL A 257 8.17 12.11 6.76
C VAL A 257 8.14 11.40 5.41
N GLY A 258 7.81 10.10 5.38
CA GLY A 258 7.76 9.34 4.14
C GLY A 258 6.74 9.89 3.14
N MET A 259 5.56 10.30 3.62
CA MET A 259 4.49 10.88 2.79
C MET A 259 4.84 12.26 2.22
N MET A 260 5.77 12.98 2.86
CA MET A 260 6.14 14.36 2.51
C MET A 260 7.44 14.47 1.69
N ILE A 261 8.15 13.37 1.47
CA ILE A 261 9.41 13.36 0.68
C ILE A 261 9.35 12.43 -0.54
N ALA A 262 8.56 11.37 -0.48
CA ALA A 262 8.68 10.28 -1.46
C ALA A 262 8.41 10.73 -2.90
N ILE A 263 7.36 11.52 -3.15
CA ILE A 263 7.04 12.00 -4.49
C ILE A 263 8.10 13.00 -4.99
N GLY A 264 8.50 13.98 -4.17
CA GLY A 264 9.49 14.98 -4.55
C GLY A 264 10.85 14.35 -4.89
N LEU A 265 11.36 13.46 -4.05
CA LEU A 265 12.63 12.80 -4.29
C LEU A 265 12.58 11.82 -5.48
N SER A 266 11.42 11.22 -5.78
CA SER A 266 11.28 10.31 -6.93
C SER A 266 11.42 10.99 -8.30
N HIS A 267 11.33 12.31 -8.35
CA HIS A 267 11.51 13.10 -9.57
C HIS A 267 12.94 13.67 -9.74
N VAL A 268 13.83 13.44 -8.77
CA VAL A 268 15.24 13.84 -8.91
C VAL A 268 15.94 12.90 -9.89
N PHE A 269 16.61 13.46 -10.89
CA PHE A 269 17.29 12.66 -11.90
C PHE A 269 18.51 11.91 -11.34
N ASN A 270 18.61 10.61 -11.61
CA ASN A 270 19.71 9.77 -11.14
C ASN A 270 21.10 10.18 -11.67
N HIS A 271 21.22 11.00 -12.71
CA HIS A 271 22.54 11.51 -13.12
C HIS A 271 23.02 12.67 -12.23
N GLU A 272 22.11 13.40 -11.59
CA GLU A 272 22.42 14.50 -10.65
C GLU A 272 22.82 13.98 -9.28
N MET A 273 22.02 13.05 -8.73
CA MET A 273 22.13 12.61 -7.33
C MET A 273 21.85 11.12 -7.18
N GLU A 274 22.44 10.51 -6.15
CA GLU A 274 22.07 9.19 -5.64
C GLU A 274 21.80 9.24 -4.14
N PHE A 275 20.73 8.57 -3.72
CA PHE A 275 20.27 8.56 -2.33
C PHE A 275 20.73 7.33 -1.57
N TYR A 276 21.16 7.54 -0.33
CA TYR A 276 21.53 6.52 0.65
C TYR A 276 20.61 6.67 1.87
N ALA A 277 19.81 5.66 2.18
CA ALA A 277 18.91 5.69 3.33
C ALA A 277 19.48 4.89 4.50
N TYR A 278 19.56 5.54 5.67
CA TYR A 278 19.94 4.95 6.95
C TYR A 278 18.70 4.89 7.84
N SER A 279 17.97 3.77 7.77
CA SER A 279 16.74 3.56 8.54
C SER A 279 17.05 3.28 10.00
N THR A 280 16.54 4.11 10.91
CA THR A 280 16.65 3.89 12.36
C THR A 280 15.48 3.07 12.92
N THR A 281 14.74 2.37 12.06
CA THR A 281 13.68 1.40 12.42
C THR A 281 13.73 0.17 11.51
N SER A 282 13.19 -0.95 12.00
CA SER A 282 12.94 -2.19 11.26
C SER A 282 11.57 -2.23 10.56
N ALA A 283 10.69 -1.27 10.80
CA ALA A 283 9.36 -1.24 10.18
C ALA A 283 9.45 -1.11 8.65
N SER A 284 8.55 -1.78 7.93
CA SER A 284 8.53 -1.80 6.46
C SER A 284 7.09 -1.83 5.93
N ASP A 285 6.79 -0.94 4.98
CA ASP A 285 5.50 -0.87 4.28
C ASP A 285 5.64 -0.34 2.84
N HIS A 286 4.52 0.01 2.20
CA HIS A 286 4.48 0.49 0.81
C HIS A 286 5.29 1.78 0.56
N ILE A 287 5.39 2.68 1.54
CA ILE A 287 6.23 3.88 1.43
C ILE A 287 7.70 3.52 1.57
N THR A 288 8.04 2.60 2.48
CA THR A 288 9.40 2.04 2.60
C THR A 288 9.87 1.46 1.26
N GLN A 289 9.03 0.63 0.62
CA GLN A 289 9.35 0.02 -0.68
C GLN A 289 9.53 1.08 -1.78
N ARG A 290 8.70 2.13 -1.78
CA ARG A 290 8.83 3.23 -2.74
C ARG A 290 10.13 4.00 -2.58
N LEU A 291 10.52 4.32 -1.34
CA LEU A 291 11.80 4.98 -1.06
C LEU A 291 12.98 4.06 -1.40
N GLN A 292 12.88 2.75 -1.13
CA GLN A 292 13.90 1.78 -1.52
C GLN A 292 14.18 1.77 -3.03
N ARG A 293 13.16 1.93 -3.88
CA ARG A 293 13.30 1.98 -5.35
C ARG A 293 14.10 3.19 -5.85
N ILE A 294 14.11 4.30 -5.11
CA ILE A 294 14.84 5.51 -5.50
C ILE A 294 16.19 5.65 -4.78
N THR A 295 16.48 4.78 -3.81
CA THR A 295 17.76 4.76 -3.09
C THR A 295 18.74 3.80 -3.73
N ALA A 296 19.97 4.26 -3.94
CA ALA A 296 21.08 3.41 -4.37
C ALA A 296 21.51 2.42 -3.27
N LYS A 297 21.32 2.79 -1.99
CA LYS A 297 21.64 1.93 -0.85
C LYS A 297 20.66 2.15 0.31
N TRP A 298 20.19 1.05 0.89
CA TRP A 298 19.36 1.03 2.09
C TRP A 298 20.09 0.29 3.20
N VAL A 299 20.22 0.91 4.37
CA VAL A 299 20.89 0.32 5.54
C VAL A 299 20.05 0.51 6.79
N GLN A 300 19.79 -0.59 7.50
CA GLN A 300 19.17 -0.54 8.82
C GLN A 300 20.23 -0.27 9.88
N VAL A 301 20.03 0.79 10.67
CA VAL A 301 21.02 1.31 11.62
C VAL A 301 20.46 1.47 13.03
N GLU A 302 19.32 0.87 13.36
CA GLU A 302 18.70 0.94 14.70
C GLU A 302 19.63 0.44 15.81
N SER A 303 20.33 -0.69 15.60
CA SER A 303 21.13 -1.37 16.62
C SER A 303 22.62 -1.00 16.65
N ILE A 304 23.09 -0.11 15.77
CA ILE A 304 24.50 0.29 15.75
C ILE A 304 24.75 1.55 16.59
N SER A 305 25.97 1.66 17.12
CA SER A 305 26.39 2.79 17.94
C SER A 305 26.62 4.05 17.11
N ASP A 306 26.67 5.21 17.79
CA ASP A 306 26.87 6.49 17.12
C ASP A 306 28.22 6.57 16.39
N LEU A 307 29.25 5.90 16.91
CA LEU A 307 30.59 5.81 16.30
C LEU A 307 30.59 4.90 15.06
N GLU A 308 29.94 3.74 15.13
CA GLU A 308 29.82 2.82 14.00
C GLU A 308 29.03 3.47 12.85
N LEU A 309 27.95 4.20 13.16
CA LEU A 309 27.20 4.94 12.16
C LEU A 309 28.05 6.06 11.53
N ASN A 310 28.85 6.78 12.33
CA ASN A 310 29.80 7.77 11.81
C ASN A 310 30.78 7.14 10.82
N ASP A 311 31.39 6.01 11.18
CA ASP A 311 32.39 5.34 10.35
C ASP A 311 31.76 4.80 9.05
N LEU A 312 30.54 4.25 9.15
CA LEU A 312 29.78 3.76 8.00
C LEU A 312 29.44 4.90 7.01
N ILE A 313 28.96 6.04 7.50
CA ILE A 313 28.64 7.19 6.65
C ILE A 313 29.90 7.72 5.95
N ARG A 314 31.02 7.79 6.66
CA ARG A 314 32.32 8.19 6.09
C ARG A 314 32.80 7.20 5.04
N GLN A 315 32.64 5.89 5.28
CA GLN A 315 32.99 4.84 4.33
C GLN A 315 32.16 4.91 3.04
N HIS A 316 30.89 5.33 3.13
CA HIS A 316 30.05 5.56 1.95
C HIS A 316 30.36 6.87 1.22
N GLU A 317 31.26 7.71 1.78
CA GLU A 317 31.66 9.01 1.23
C GLU A 317 30.44 9.89 0.90
N ILE A 318 29.50 9.96 1.84
CA ILE A 318 28.33 10.84 1.72
C ILE A 318 28.79 12.30 1.60
N ASP A 319 28.31 12.99 0.56
CA ASP A 319 28.66 14.40 0.29
C ASP A 319 27.76 15.33 1.11
N ILE A 320 26.46 15.06 1.14
CA ILE A 320 25.47 15.83 1.89
C ILE A 320 24.65 14.85 2.73
N LEU A 321 24.65 15.02 4.04
CA LEU A 321 23.90 14.18 4.96
C LEU A 321 22.70 14.93 5.53
N PHE A 322 21.51 14.38 5.31
CA PHE A 322 20.26 14.86 5.88
C PHE A 322 19.91 14.14 7.18
N ASP A 323 19.58 14.93 8.19
CA ASP A 323 18.85 14.47 9.37
C ASP A 323 17.35 14.69 9.20
N LEU A 324 16.57 13.60 9.30
CA LEU A 324 15.11 13.62 9.20
C LEU A 324 14.42 13.16 10.50
N ASN A 325 15.16 13.12 11.62
CA ASN A 325 14.60 12.75 12.94
C ASN A 325 14.57 13.93 13.91
N GLY A 326 15.60 14.79 13.88
CA GLY A 326 15.77 15.85 14.86
C GLY A 326 15.87 15.29 16.28
N TYR A 327 15.09 15.86 17.20
CA TYR A 327 15.04 15.46 18.60
C TYR A 327 14.02 14.36 18.93
N ASN A 328 13.36 13.78 17.93
CA ASN A 328 12.35 12.74 18.14
C ASN A 328 12.97 11.36 18.47
N SER A 329 12.09 10.36 18.56
CA SER A 329 12.48 8.96 18.74
C SER A 329 13.55 8.53 17.73
N ASN A 330 14.46 7.66 18.17
CA ASN A 330 15.55 7.15 17.34
C ASN A 330 16.48 8.25 16.75
N SER A 331 16.53 9.42 17.39
CA SER A 331 17.42 10.52 17.02
C SER A 331 18.89 10.08 16.94
N ARG A 332 19.60 10.60 15.93
CA ARG A 332 21.05 10.43 15.73
C ARG A 332 21.84 11.73 15.92
N MET A 333 21.30 12.68 16.70
CA MET A 333 21.97 13.96 17.00
C MET A 333 23.36 13.81 17.63
N ARG A 334 23.63 12.71 18.35
CA ARG A 334 24.99 12.39 18.84
C ARG A 334 25.96 11.97 17.72
N THR A 335 25.49 11.20 16.74
CA THR A 335 26.28 10.91 15.53
C THR A 335 26.56 12.18 14.75
N LEU A 336 25.57 13.07 14.60
CA LEU A 336 25.74 14.32 13.85
C LEU A 336 26.77 15.25 14.50
N GLN A 337 26.89 15.25 15.83
CA GLN A 337 27.99 15.94 16.53
C GLN A 337 29.38 15.47 16.06
N LEU A 338 29.53 14.23 15.57
CA LEU A 338 30.77 13.65 15.02
C LEU A 338 31.11 14.13 13.60
N LYS A 339 30.27 14.98 12.99
CA LYS A 339 30.43 15.53 11.64
C LYS A 339 30.79 14.47 10.59
N PRO A 340 29.95 13.44 10.40
CA PRO A 340 30.24 12.29 9.54
C PRO A 340 30.23 12.59 8.03
N ALA A 341 29.69 13.74 7.60
CA ALA A 341 29.67 14.21 6.22
C ALA A 341 30.20 15.66 6.13
N PRO A 342 30.71 16.10 4.97
CA PRO A 342 31.27 17.44 4.82
C PRO A 342 30.21 18.55 4.83
N ILE A 343 28.97 18.23 4.44
CA ILE A 343 27.81 19.11 4.58
C ILE A 343 26.73 18.31 5.30
N MET A 344 26.16 18.88 6.37
CA MET A 344 25.00 18.33 7.06
C MET A 344 23.82 19.29 6.99
N VAL A 345 22.65 18.73 6.72
CA VAL A 345 21.41 19.47 6.51
C VAL A 345 20.32 18.91 7.42
N LYS A 346 19.66 19.76 8.20
CA LYS A 346 18.41 19.41 8.85
C LYS A 346 17.26 19.57 7.86
N TRP A 347 16.41 18.57 7.73
CA TRP A 347 15.17 18.66 6.97
C TRP A 347 14.09 17.83 7.65
N VAL A 348 12.84 17.92 7.16
CA VAL A 348 11.58 17.31 7.62
C VAL A 348 11.67 16.16 8.64
N GLY A 349 10.69 16.09 9.55
CA GLY A 349 10.65 15.07 10.60
C GLY A 349 11.37 15.55 11.86
N GLY A 350 10.61 15.76 12.94
CA GLY A 350 11.12 16.42 14.15
C GLY A 350 11.68 17.82 13.89
N LEU A 351 11.29 18.45 12.78
CA LEU A 351 11.67 19.80 12.41
C LEU A 351 10.74 20.78 13.11
N ILE A 352 11.11 21.16 14.33
CA ILE A 352 10.29 21.98 15.23
C ILE A 352 10.88 23.37 15.47
N SER A 353 12.19 23.50 15.30
CA SER A 353 12.97 24.73 15.36
C SER A 353 14.41 24.40 14.92
N SER A 354 15.33 25.33 15.15
CA SER A 354 16.79 25.12 15.10
C SER A 354 17.19 23.83 15.83
N THR A 355 18.10 23.05 15.25
CA THR A 355 18.71 21.94 16.00
C THR A 355 19.63 22.46 17.08
N GLY A 356 20.05 23.73 17.07
CA GLY A 356 21.00 24.27 18.03
C GLY A 356 22.38 23.60 17.98
N LEU A 357 22.64 22.80 16.93
CA LEU A 357 23.88 22.05 16.76
C LEU A 357 24.92 22.89 16.00
N GLU A 358 26.00 23.30 16.65
CA GLU A 358 27.13 24.04 16.05
C GLU A 358 27.74 23.34 14.81
N GLY A 359 27.54 22.03 14.69
CA GLY A 359 28.02 21.24 13.57
C GLY A 359 27.08 21.15 12.38
N MET A 360 25.81 21.53 12.51
CA MET A 360 24.81 21.43 11.43
C MET A 360 24.94 22.65 10.51
N ASP A 361 25.23 22.43 9.23
CA ASP A 361 25.55 23.53 8.31
C ASP A 361 24.30 24.27 7.81
N TYR A 362 23.26 23.51 7.46
CA TYR A 362 22.05 24.06 6.84
C TYR A 362 20.76 23.46 7.43
N LEU A 363 19.67 24.20 7.25
CA LEU A 363 18.30 23.73 7.49
C LEU A 363 17.46 24.02 6.24
N LEU A 364 16.83 22.98 5.68
CA LEU A 364 15.98 23.08 4.49
C LEU A 364 14.54 23.48 4.88
N SER A 365 14.11 24.61 4.34
CA SER A 365 12.88 25.34 4.68
C SER A 365 12.31 26.03 3.42
N ASP A 366 11.36 26.95 3.61
CA ASP A 366 10.82 27.88 2.62
C ASP A 366 10.73 29.32 3.18
N ASN A 367 10.24 30.23 2.35
CA ASN A 367 10.16 31.67 2.67
C ASN A 367 8.97 32.05 3.57
N VAL A 368 8.00 31.16 3.79
CA VAL A 368 6.84 31.37 4.66
C VAL A 368 7.14 30.83 6.06
N GLU A 369 7.65 29.60 6.12
CA GLU A 369 8.04 28.90 7.33
C GLU A 369 9.14 29.67 8.07
N THR A 370 10.16 30.09 7.33
CA THR A 370 11.28 30.89 7.82
C THR A 370 11.41 32.17 7.01
N HIS A 371 10.67 33.21 7.38
CA HIS A 371 10.70 34.50 6.67
C HIS A 371 12.03 35.24 6.83
N GLU A 372 12.23 36.32 6.07
CA GLU A 372 13.41 37.17 6.21
C GLU A 372 13.45 37.76 7.64
N GLY A 373 14.65 37.79 8.24
CA GLY A 373 14.87 38.31 9.59
C GLY A 373 14.81 37.26 10.71
N THR A 374 14.55 35.98 10.41
CA THR A 374 14.59 34.91 11.41
C THR A 374 15.94 34.21 11.53
N ASP A 375 16.92 34.51 10.67
CA ASP A 375 18.19 33.79 10.57
C ASP A 375 18.98 33.75 11.90
N ASP A 376 18.90 34.81 12.69
CA ASP A 376 19.56 34.90 14.00
C ASP A 376 19.03 33.88 15.02
N TYR A 377 17.85 33.30 14.76
CA TYR A 377 17.28 32.26 15.61
C TYR A 377 17.76 30.84 15.28
N TYR A 378 18.54 30.67 14.20
CA TYR A 378 19.00 29.37 13.74
C TYR A 378 20.53 29.27 13.82
N THR A 379 21.01 28.13 14.31
CA THR A 379 22.45 27.83 14.26
C THR A 379 22.90 27.49 12.85
N GLU A 380 22.00 26.86 12.11
CA GLU A 380 22.10 26.48 10.71
C GLU A 380 21.90 27.68 9.79
N LYS A 381 22.43 27.58 8.57
CA LYS A 381 22.05 28.50 7.50
C LYS A 381 20.79 28.02 6.79
N LEU A 382 19.82 28.91 6.66
CA LEU A 382 18.52 28.58 6.09
C LEU A 382 18.64 28.44 4.58
N ILE A 383 18.12 27.33 4.05
CA ILE A 383 17.84 27.14 2.63
C ILE A 383 16.34 27.36 2.46
N ARG A 384 15.95 28.46 1.83
CA ARG A 384 14.54 28.83 1.61
C ARG A 384 14.14 28.49 0.18
N LEU A 385 13.47 27.36 0.00
CA LEU A 385 12.91 26.99 -1.29
C LEU A 385 11.82 28.02 -1.72
N PRO A 386 11.63 28.23 -3.04
CA PRO A 386 10.55 29.09 -3.55
C PRO A 386 9.20 28.37 -3.60
N VAL A 387 9.19 27.10 -3.17
CA VAL A 387 8.05 26.22 -3.03
C VAL A 387 8.04 25.72 -1.59
N ASP A 388 6.97 25.01 -1.22
CA ASP A 388 6.85 24.35 0.08
C ASP A 388 8.12 23.54 0.42
N TYR A 389 8.55 23.59 1.68
CA TYR A 389 9.72 22.86 2.15
C TYR A 389 9.56 21.32 2.05
N ILE A 390 8.32 20.83 1.87
CA ILE A 390 7.99 19.43 1.57
C ILE A 390 7.27 19.26 0.22
N CYS A 391 7.06 18.01 -0.18
CA CYS A 391 6.19 17.67 -1.29
C CYS A 391 5.21 16.57 -0.86
N TYR A 392 3.96 16.95 -0.61
CA TYR A 392 2.91 16.07 -0.11
C TYR A 392 2.45 15.09 -1.20
N ASP A 393 2.53 13.79 -0.89
CA ASP A 393 1.99 12.71 -1.70
C ASP A 393 0.64 12.23 -1.12
N PRO A 394 -0.51 12.63 -1.70
CA PRO A 394 -1.81 12.20 -1.22
C PRO A 394 -2.01 10.68 -1.42
N PRO A 395 -2.67 9.99 -0.48
CA PRO A 395 -2.88 8.55 -0.59
C PRO A 395 -3.77 8.19 -1.79
N GLY A 396 -3.52 7.06 -2.46
CA GLY A 396 -4.32 6.61 -3.59
C GLY A 396 -5.79 6.26 -3.27
N TYR A 397 -6.12 6.07 -1.99
CA TYR A 397 -7.43 5.66 -1.48
C TYR A 397 -8.28 6.83 -0.92
N LEU A 398 -8.02 8.07 -1.37
CA LEU A 398 -8.77 9.26 -0.94
C LEU A 398 -10.30 9.04 -1.07
N PRO A 399 -11.07 9.28 -0.01
CA PRO A 399 -12.53 9.27 -0.12
C PRO A 399 -13.07 10.40 -1.01
N PRO A 400 -14.29 10.28 -1.56
CA PRO A 400 -14.93 11.39 -2.28
C PRO A 400 -15.18 12.58 -1.34
N VAL A 401 -15.10 13.80 -1.87
CA VAL A 401 -15.54 15.00 -1.14
C VAL A 401 -17.07 15.08 -1.24
N SER A 402 -17.77 15.07 -0.10
CA SER A 402 -19.21 15.28 -0.07
C SER A 402 -19.58 16.76 -0.29
N SER A 403 -20.87 17.07 -0.49
CA SER A 403 -21.35 18.45 -0.40
C SER A 403 -21.08 19.07 0.97
N LEU A 404 -21.30 20.38 1.11
CA LEU A 404 -21.03 21.10 2.35
C LEU A 404 -21.92 20.56 3.49
N PRO A 405 -21.37 20.04 4.61
CA PRO A 405 -22.15 19.46 5.70
C PRO A 405 -23.22 20.40 6.28
N TYR A 406 -22.95 21.70 6.29
CA TYR A 406 -23.91 22.74 6.66
C TYR A 406 -25.24 22.63 5.88
N GLU A 407 -25.22 22.28 4.59
CA GLU A 407 -26.43 22.21 3.75
C GLU A 407 -27.43 21.15 4.25
N GLU A 408 -26.92 20.06 4.85
CA GLU A 408 -27.74 18.99 5.42
C GLU A 408 -28.09 19.27 6.89
N LYS A 409 -27.12 19.73 7.68
CA LYS A 409 -27.26 19.87 9.15
C LYS A 409 -27.90 21.19 9.59
N GLY A 410 -27.76 22.25 8.80
CA GLY A 410 -28.21 23.60 9.13
C GLY A 410 -27.33 24.37 10.14
N PHE A 411 -26.15 23.87 10.48
CA PHE A 411 -25.20 24.53 11.38
C PHE A 411 -23.74 24.19 11.01
N ILE A 412 -22.82 25.09 11.36
CA ILE A 412 -21.38 24.96 11.08
C ILE A 412 -20.72 23.98 12.04
N THR A 413 -19.91 23.07 11.52
CA THR A 413 -19.04 22.15 12.27
C THR A 413 -17.59 22.57 12.08
N PHE A 414 -16.97 23.12 13.13
CA PHE A 414 -15.53 23.34 13.18
C PHE A 414 -14.80 22.04 13.53
N GLY A 415 -13.68 21.73 12.85
CA GLY A 415 -12.94 20.49 13.05
C GLY A 415 -11.47 20.69 13.41
N CYS A 416 -10.91 19.83 14.26
CA CYS A 416 -9.46 19.76 14.49
C CYS A 416 -9.04 18.31 14.74
N PHE A 417 -8.30 17.71 13.80
CA PHE A 417 -7.89 16.28 13.87
C PHE A 417 -6.42 16.11 14.28
N ASN A 418 -5.88 17.11 14.96
CA ASN A 418 -4.50 17.13 15.43
C ASN A 418 -4.33 16.30 16.71
N ASN A 419 -3.08 15.88 17.01
CA ASN A 419 -2.72 15.29 18.30
C ASN A 419 -3.20 16.20 19.45
N ALA A 420 -3.87 15.63 20.46
CA ALA A 420 -4.51 16.40 21.51
C ALA A 420 -3.50 17.13 22.41
N ALA A 421 -2.22 16.73 22.40
CA ALA A 421 -1.13 17.48 23.03
C ALA A 421 -0.99 18.91 22.48
N LYS A 422 -1.46 19.17 21.24
CA LYS A 422 -1.48 20.51 20.62
C LYS A 422 -2.67 21.37 21.09
N ILE A 423 -3.61 20.79 21.84
CA ILE A 423 -4.84 21.45 22.28
C ILE A 423 -4.68 21.86 23.75
N ASN A 424 -4.20 23.09 23.95
CA ASN A 424 -4.00 23.71 25.27
C ASN A 424 -5.18 24.62 25.67
N ASP A 425 -5.16 25.10 26.90
CA ASP A 425 -6.26 25.90 27.45
C ASP A 425 -6.38 27.29 26.79
N VAL A 426 -5.28 27.88 26.33
CA VAL A 426 -5.29 29.17 25.58
C VAL A 426 -6.04 29.02 24.27
N LEU A 427 -5.80 27.93 23.54
CA LEU A 427 -6.50 27.61 22.29
C LEU A 427 -7.99 27.37 22.52
N LEU A 428 -8.34 26.60 23.57
CA LEU A 428 -9.74 26.31 23.92
C LEU A 428 -10.52 27.58 24.28
N GLU A 429 -9.89 28.56 24.92
CA GLU A 429 -10.50 29.87 25.18
C GLU A 429 -10.85 30.58 23.86
N GLN A 430 -9.93 30.64 22.90
CA GLN A 430 -10.17 31.28 21.61
C GLN A 430 -11.27 30.57 20.82
N TRP A 431 -11.29 29.23 20.83
CA TRP A 431 -12.36 28.47 20.20
C TRP A 431 -13.71 28.64 20.92
N ALA A 432 -13.74 28.81 22.24
CA ALA A 432 -14.97 29.12 22.96
C ALA A 432 -15.54 30.49 22.57
N LEU A 433 -14.69 31.51 22.38
CA LEU A 433 -15.12 32.81 21.85
C LEU A 433 -15.77 32.66 20.47
N LEU A 434 -15.12 31.91 19.56
CA LEU A 434 -15.67 31.62 18.22
C LEU A 434 -17.03 30.92 18.28
N LEU A 435 -17.15 29.86 19.10
CA LEU A 435 -18.40 29.11 19.25
C LEU A 435 -19.53 29.95 19.85
N ASN A 436 -19.22 30.92 20.70
CA ASN A 436 -20.23 31.85 21.23
C ASN A 436 -20.70 32.85 20.16
N ASP A 437 -19.79 33.33 19.31
CA ASP A 437 -20.11 34.26 18.24
C ASP A 437 -20.89 33.61 17.09
N ILE A 438 -20.76 32.30 16.89
CA ILE A 438 -21.52 31.52 15.90
C ILE A 438 -22.45 30.56 16.62
N PRO A 439 -23.67 31.01 17.01
CA PRO A 439 -24.59 30.18 17.78
C PRO A 439 -24.96 28.90 17.01
N ASN A 440 -25.17 27.81 17.74
CA ASN A 440 -25.48 26.47 17.22
C ASN A 440 -24.34 25.73 16.51
N SER A 441 -23.19 26.35 16.26
CA SER A 441 -22.03 25.64 15.69
C SER A 441 -21.51 24.55 16.62
N GLN A 442 -20.82 23.55 16.08
CA GLN A 442 -20.19 22.48 16.84
C GLN A 442 -18.67 22.50 16.67
N LEU A 443 -17.96 21.94 17.65
CA LEU A 443 -16.53 21.68 17.58
C LEU A 443 -16.28 20.19 17.62
N TYR A 444 -15.60 19.68 16.60
CA TYR A 444 -15.31 18.27 16.43
C TYR A 444 -13.80 18.03 16.51
N LEU A 445 -13.37 17.42 17.60
CA LEU A 445 -11.98 17.06 17.85
C LEU A 445 -11.80 15.56 17.69
N LYS A 446 -10.83 15.16 16.86
CA LYS A 446 -10.51 13.75 16.61
C LYS A 446 -9.04 13.48 16.85
N SER A 447 -8.75 12.59 17.77
CA SER A 447 -7.38 12.15 18.06
C SER A 447 -7.40 10.83 18.80
N PHE A 448 -6.37 10.01 18.60
CA PHE A 448 -6.16 8.79 19.38
C PHE A 448 -6.09 9.03 20.90
N ASN A 449 -5.78 10.25 21.35
CA ASN A 449 -5.74 10.62 22.77
C ASN A 449 -7.14 10.66 23.44
N PHE A 450 -8.23 10.89 22.70
CA PHE A 450 -9.58 11.02 23.26
C PHE A 450 -10.20 9.68 23.71
N LYS A 451 -9.41 8.59 23.69
CA LYS A 451 -9.75 7.37 24.45
C LYS A 451 -9.65 7.59 25.97
N ASP A 452 -8.84 8.55 26.42
CA ASP A 452 -8.73 8.90 27.83
C ASP A 452 -9.91 9.76 28.29
N VAL A 453 -10.60 9.29 29.34
CA VAL A 453 -11.75 10.00 29.92
C VAL A 453 -11.32 11.28 30.63
N THR A 454 -10.15 11.29 31.27
CA THR A 454 -9.67 12.45 32.04
C THR A 454 -9.33 13.62 31.13
N LEU A 455 -8.62 13.36 30.03
CA LEU A 455 -8.31 14.33 28.99
C LEU A 455 -9.60 14.87 28.35
N SER A 456 -10.54 13.98 28.04
CA SER A 456 -11.84 14.38 27.47
C SER A 456 -12.61 15.31 28.43
N ASP A 457 -12.66 14.97 29.72
CA ASP A 457 -13.33 15.78 30.74
C ASP A 457 -12.62 17.13 30.98
N ARG A 458 -11.28 17.21 30.83
CA ARG A 458 -10.56 18.49 30.81
C ARG A 458 -11.07 19.39 29.70
N ILE A 459 -11.20 18.89 28.47
CA ILE A 459 -11.70 19.69 27.33
C ILE A 459 -13.11 20.20 27.61
N TYR A 460 -14.02 19.31 28.05
CA TYR A 460 -15.38 19.71 28.40
C TYR A 460 -15.39 20.78 29.49
N THR A 461 -14.68 20.53 30.60
CA THR A 461 -14.66 21.44 31.76
C THR A 461 -14.07 22.80 31.40
N THR A 462 -13.01 22.85 30.58
CA THR A 462 -12.42 24.13 30.13
C THR A 462 -13.41 24.92 29.28
N LEU A 463 -14.09 24.27 28.32
CA LEU A 463 -15.07 24.95 27.46
C LEU A 463 -16.37 25.34 28.21
N GLU A 464 -16.80 24.54 29.20
CA GLU A 464 -17.95 24.84 30.06
C GLU A 464 -17.74 26.12 30.88
N LYS A 465 -16.51 26.43 31.31
CA LYS A 465 -16.18 27.70 31.99
C LYS A 465 -16.49 28.93 31.12
N TYR A 466 -16.46 28.77 29.80
CA TYR A 466 -16.78 29.80 28.82
C TYR A 466 -18.22 29.69 28.27
N GLY A 467 -19.08 28.90 28.93
CA GLY A 467 -20.50 28.77 28.61
C GLY A 467 -20.84 27.81 27.47
N ILE A 468 -19.86 27.02 26.99
CA ILE A 468 -20.09 26.07 25.90
C ILE A 468 -20.63 24.74 26.46
N LYS A 469 -21.81 24.34 25.99
CA LYS A 469 -22.46 23.08 26.40
C LYS A 469 -21.74 21.87 25.80
N ARG A 470 -21.63 20.76 26.56
CA ARG A 470 -21.04 19.49 26.08
C ARG A 470 -21.65 18.99 24.77
N SER A 471 -22.96 19.20 24.56
CA SER A 471 -23.65 18.80 23.33
C SER A 471 -23.18 19.51 22.06
N ARG A 472 -22.36 20.56 22.17
CA ARG A 472 -21.73 21.25 21.04
C ARG A 472 -20.34 20.69 20.70
N ILE A 473 -19.83 19.77 21.51
CA ILE A 473 -18.48 19.23 21.38
C ILE A 473 -18.56 17.75 21.04
N ILE A 474 -17.85 17.35 19.98
CA ILE A 474 -17.69 15.97 19.56
C ILE A 474 -16.23 15.59 19.79
N LEU A 475 -15.98 14.59 20.63
CA LEU A 475 -14.66 14.01 20.84
C LEU A 475 -14.64 12.58 20.32
N GLU A 476 -13.76 12.28 19.37
CA GLU A 476 -13.60 10.93 18.84
C GLU A 476 -12.16 10.43 18.91
N GLY A 477 -12.03 9.13 19.20
CA GLY A 477 -10.75 8.43 19.25
C GLY A 477 -10.14 8.13 17.87
N ALA A 478 -9.12 7.27 17.92
CA ALA A 478 -8.42 6.76 16.73
C ALA A 478 -9.37 5.99 15.80
N SER A 479 -9.10 6.08 14.50
CA SER A 479 -9.68 5.23 13.46
C SER A 479 -8.60 4.92 12.42
N PRO A 480 -8.78 3.87 11.59
CA PRO A 480 -7.96 3.67 10.39
C PRO A 480 -7.88 4.95 9.54
N HIS A 481 -6.77 5.12 8.80
CA HIS A 481 -6.49 6.38 8.11
C HIS A 481 -7.58 6.77 7.09
N LYS A 482 -8.12 5.81 6.32
CA LYS A 482 -9.23 6.10 5.39
C LYS A 482 -10.47 6.64 6.10
N GLU A 483 -10.81 6.11 7.27
CA GLU A 483 -11.94 6.58 8.09
C GLU A 483 -11.67 7.94 8.77
N LEU A 484 -10.39 8.22 9.09
CA LEU A 484 -9.96 9.55 9.53
C LEU A 484 -10.24 10.58 8.41
N LEU A 485 -9.83 10.28 7.18
CA LEU A 485 -10.06 11.14 6.02
C LEU A 485 -11.56 11.32 5.74
N GLU A 486 -12.35 10.23 5.80
CA GLU A 486 -13.81 10.29 5.65
C GLU A 486 -14.46 11.19 6.72
N SER A 487 -13.88 11.27 7.92
CA SER A 487 -14.42 12.12 8.99
C SER A 487 -14.38 13.62 8.64
N TYR A 488 -13.52 14.06 7.72
CA TYR A 488 -13.53 15.44 7.22
C TYR A 488 -14.81 15.77 6.42
N ASN A 489 -15.52 14.77 5.88
CA ASN A 489 -16.84 14.98 5.27
C ASN A 489 -17.93 15.37 6.29
N ARG A 490 -17.60 15.44 7.59
CA ARG A 490 -18.47 15.97 8.65
C ARG A 490 -18.07 17.37 9.11
N VAL A 491 -17.00 17.95 8.56
CA VAL A 491 -16.39 19.22 8.97
C VAL A 491 -16.59 20.26 7.87
N ASP A 492 -17.01 21.48 8.25
CA ASP A 492 -17.16 22.60 7.34
C ASP A 492 -15.88 23.43 7.26
N ILE A 493 -15.24 23.71 8.41
CA ILE A 493 -14.03 24.53 8.53
C ILE A 493 -13.08 23.88 9.52
N ALA A 494 -11.81 23.72 9.15
CA ALA A 494 -10.78 23.20 10.04
C ALA A 494 -10.07 24.33 10.81
N LEU A 495 -9.89 24.13 12.11
CA LEU A 495 -9.20 25.04 13.02
C LEU A 495 -7.84 24.46 13.39
N ASP A 496 -6.78 25.14 12.99
CA ASP A 496 -5.42 24.74 13.29
C ASP A 496 -5.01 25.10 14.74
N PRO A 497 -4.28 24.23 15.47
CA PRO A 497 -3.80 24.55 16.81
C PRO A 497 -2.60 25.51 16.84
N TRP A 498 -2.39 26.12 18.01
CA TRP A 498 -1.30 27.04 18.31
C TRP A 498 -0.77 26.76 19.74
N PRO A 499 0.55 26.85 20.03
CA PRO A 499 1.64 27.36 19.18
C PRO A 499 2.26 26.32 18.25
N TYR A 500 1.80 25.07 18.29
CA TYR A 500 2.25 24.00 17.40
C TYR A 500 1.15 23.70 16.37
N SER A 501 1.39 24.09 15.13
CA SER A 501 0.48 23.94 13.99
C SER A 501 0.33 22.49 13.49
N GLY A 502 -0.73 22.23 12.72
CA GLY A 502 -0.87 21.04 11.88
C GLY A 502 0.18 21.00 10.78
N GLY A 503 0.49 19.80 10.29
CA GLY A 503 1.39 19.63 9.13
C GLY A 503 0.69 18.75 8.11
N LEU A 504 0.85 17.44 8.26
CA LEU A 504 0.12 16.46 7.43
C LEU A 504 -1.41 16.64 7.53
N THR A 505 -1.92 16.89 8.73
CA THR A 505 -3.35 17.12 8.99
C THR A 505 -3.91 18.32 8.20
N THR A 506 -3.11 19.34 7.96
CA THR A 506 -3.50 20.53 7.16
C THR A 506 -3.64 20.16 5.68
N CYS A 507 -2.69 19.39 5.14
CA CYS A 507 -2.78 18.84 3.80
C CYS A 507 -3.99 17.88 3.64
N GLU A 508 -4.24 17.04 4.66
CA GLU A 508 -5.37 16.10 4.68
C GLU A 508 -6.74 16.81 4.75
N ALA A 509 -6.86 17.90 5.49
CA ALA A 509 -8.08 18.71 5.51
C ALA A 509 -8.34 19.34 4.13
N MET A 510 -7.32 19.98 3.54
CA MET A 510 -7.43 20.60 2.22
C MET A 510 -7.77 19.58 1.12
N VAL A 511 -7.10 18.41 1.12
CA VAL A 511 -7.39 17.36 0.12
C VAL A 511 -8.78 16.76 0.31
N MET A 512 -9.40 16.88 1.49
CA MET A 512 -10.79 16.52 1.75
C MET A 512 -11.78 17.69 1.57
N GLY A 513 -11.35 18.79 0.95
CA GLY A 513 -12.20 19.92 0.65
C GLY A 513 -12.58 20.76 1.87
N VAL A 514 -11.77 20.75 2.92
CA VAL A 514 -12.02 21.53 4.15
C VAL A 514 -10.98 22.65 4.27
N PRO A 515 -11.37 23.94 4.23
CA PRO A 515 -10.41 25.03 4.43
C PRO A 515 -9.88 25.03 5.86
N VAL A 516 -8.59 25.32 6.02
CA VAL A 516 -7.89 25.34 7.31
C VAL A 516 -7.51 26.77 7.66
N ILE A 517 -7.87 27.22 8.85
CA ILE A 517 -7.47 28.54 9.36
C ILE A 517 -6.32 28.33 10.34
N THR A 518 -5.22 29.05 10.15
CA THR A 518 -4.04 28.96 11.02
C THR A 518 -3.59 30.33 11.51
N LEU A 519 -3.02 30.36 12.71
CA LEU A 519 -2.27 31.49 13.25
C LEU A 519 -0.81 31.03 13.37
N PRO A 520 0.15 31.65 12.67
CA PRO A 520 1.55 31.26 12.78
C PRO A 520 2.09 31.41 14.22
N GLY A 521 2.72 30.35 14.72
CA GLY A 521 3.40 30.32 16.02
C GLY A 521 4.81 30.92 16.00
N PRO A 522 5.44 31.00 17.18
CA PRO A 522 6.74 31.66 17.37
C PRO A 522 7.94 30.85 16.83
N THR A 523 7.72 29.58 16.48
CA THR A 523 8.78 28.67 16.01
C THR A 523 8.35 27.95 14.74
N PHE A 524 9.27 27.24 14.11
CA PHE A 524 9.01 26.40 12.94
C PHE A 524 7.80 25.47 13.18
N ALA A 525 7.70 24.80 14.33
CA ALA A 525 6.56 23.94 14.68
C ALA A 525 5.18 24.62 14.58
N GLY A 526 5.14 25.94 14.76
CA GLY A 526 3.92 26.75 14.69
C GLY A 526 3.57 27.27 13.31
N ARG A 527 4.37 26.97 12.28
CA ARG A 527 4.25 27.63 10.97
C ARG A 527 3.96 26.68 9.81
N HIS A 528 4.11 25.37 10.00
CA HIS A 528 3.86 24.35 8.97
C HIS A 528 2.59 24.59 8.15
N SER A 529 1.45 24.78 8.82
CA SER A 529 0.17 25.05 8.14
C SER A 529 0.21 26.31 7.28
N ALA A 530 0.88 27.37 7.75
CA ALA A 530 0.97 28.61 7.01
C ALA A 530 1.78 28.43 5.73
N SER A 531 2.91 27.70 5.79
CA SER A 531 3.67 27.32 4.60
C SER A 531 2.80 26.56 3.59
N HIS A 532 2.13 25.49 4.04
CA HIS A 532 1.28 24.68 3.17
C HIS A 532 0.14 25.48 2.53
N LEU A 533 -0.51 26.38 3.29
CA LEU A 533 -1.61 27.20 2.80
C LEU A 533 -1.14 28.23 1.77
N VAL A 534 -0.06 28.96 2.05
CA VAL A 534 0.48 29.97 1.13
C VAL A 534 0.95 29.32 -0.18
N HIS A 535 1.68 28.20 -0.10
CA HIS A 535 2.12 27.47 -1.28
C HIS A 535 1.00 26.72 -2.01
N ALA A 536 -0.14 26.48 -1.35
CA ALA A 536 -1.39 26.05 -2.00
C ALA A 536 -2.16 27.20 -2.67
N GLY A 537 -1.75 28.45 -2.47
CA GLY A 537 -2.40 29.64 -3.02
C GLY A 537 -3.51 30.22 -2.15
N MET A 538 -3.49 29.94 -0.83
CA MET A 538 -4.49 30.37 0.15
C MET A 538 -3.91 31.23 1.29
N PRO A 539 -3.13 32.30 1.01
CA PRO A 539 -2.56 33.16 2.05
C PRO A 539 -3.62 33.83 2.95
N GLU A 540 -4.83 34.04 2.47
CA GLU A 540 -5.95 34.63 3.20
C GLU A 540 -6.46 33.78 4.37
N LEU A 541 -6.05 32.51 4.45
CA LEU A 541 -6.38 31.61 5.56
C LEU A 541 -5.32 31.62 6.68
N VAL A 542 -4.27 32.43 6.51
CA VAL A 542 -3.19 32.62 7.49
C VAL A 542 -3.43 33.92 8.25
N ALA A 543 -3.84 33.80 9.51
CA ALA A 543 -4.14 34.93 10.37
C ALA A 543 -2.89 35.63 10.90
N GLU A 544 -2.96 36.94 11.11
CA GLU A 544 -1.88 37.74 11.71
C GLU A 544 -2.00 37.88 13.24
N SER A 545 -3.18 37.62 13.78
CA SER A 545 -3.48 37.70 15.22
C SER A 545 -4.69 36.85 15.59
N TRP A 546 -4.94 36.64 16.89
CA TRP A 546 -6.17 35.97 17.34
C TRP A 546 -7.45 36.68 16.90
N GLY A 547 -7.47 38.01 16.88
CA GLY A 547 -8.64 38.77 16.40
C GLY A 547 -8.91 38.54 14.91
N ASP A 548 -7.84 38.46 14.12
CA ASP A 548 -7.90 38.15 12.70
C ASP A 548 -8.32 36.69 12.45
N TYR A 549 -7.75 35.73 13.20
CA TYR A 549 -8.13 34.32 13.17
C TYR A 549 -9.64 34.12 13.39
N LEU A 550 -10.20 34.79 14.40
CA LEU A 550 -11.65 34.75 14.68
C LEU A 550 -12.46 35.43 13.57
N THR A 551 -11.92 36.48 12.95
CA THR A 551 -12.59 37.21 11.85
C THR A 551 -12.68 36.34 10.59
N ILE A 552 -11.58 35.69 10.20
CA ILE A 552 -11.54 34.75 9.07
C ILE A 552 -12.54 33.61 9.30
N ALA A 553 -12.54 33.02 10.50
CA ALA A 553 -13.44 31.92 10.84
C ALA A 553 -14.92 32.31 10.75
N LYS A 554 -15.27 33.51 11.25
CA LYS A 554 -16.64 34.04 11.14
C LYS A 554 -17.02 34.36 9.70
N SER A 555 -16.10 34.93 8.92
CA SER A 555 -16.36 35.27 7.53
C SER A 555 -16.72 34.01 6.72
N LEU A 556 -15.92 32.95 6.84
CA LEU A 556 -16.18 31.67 6.16
C LEU A 556 -17.49 31.02 6.65
N ALA A 557 -17.76 31.05 7.95
CA ALA A 557 -18.95 30.44 8.52
C ALA A 557 -20.25 31.18 8.18
N ASN A 558 -20.18 32.48 7.86
CA ASN A 558 -21.34 33.29 7.46
C ASN A 558 -21.59 33.29 5.94
N ASP A 559 -20.62 32.85 5.14
CA ASP A 559 -20.71 32.82 3.67
C ASP A 559 -20.69 31.37 3.16
N THR A 560 -21.82 30.70 3.34
CA THR A 560 -21.96 29.27 3.05
C THR A 560 -21.95 28.96 1.55
N GLU A 561 -22.33 29.92 0.71
CA GLU A 561 -22.25 29.79 -0.76
C GLU A 561 -20.79 29.72 -1.21
N ASN A 562 -19.94 30.64 -0.75
CA ASN A 562 -18.50 30.58 -1.05
C ASN A 562 -17.83 29.40 -0.36
N LEU A 563 -18.23 29.03 0.85
CA LEU A 563 -17.69 27.85 1.54
C LEU A 563 -17.98 26.55 0.77
N ALA A 564 -19.17 26.41 0.18
CA ALA A 564 -19.52 25.28 -0.67
C ALA A 564 -18.68 25.26 -1.96
N LEU A 565 -18.41 26.44 -2.55
CA LEU A 565 -17.53 26.58 -3.72
C LEU A 565 -16.08 26.19 -3.39
N ILE A 566 -15.54 26.70 -2.28
CA ILE A 566 -14.20 26.34 -1.77
C ILE A 566 -14.14 24.82 -1.60
N ARG A 567 -15.10 24.22 -0.89
CA ARG A 567 -15.12 22.77 -0.65
C ARG A 567 -15.07 21.95 -1.93
N ARG A 568 -15.83 22.36 -2.96
CA ARG A 568 -15.87 21.67 -4.26
C ARG A 568 -14.52 21.66 -4.97
N HIS A 569 -13.74 22.74 -4.87
CA HIS A 569 -12.53 22.93 -5.67
C HIS A 569 -11.21 22.79 -4.90
N LEU A 570 -11.22 22.88 -3.56
CA LEU A 570 -10.00 22.95 -2.74
C LEU A 570 -9.08 21.73 -2.93
N ARG A 571 -9.65 20.54 -3.14
CA ARG A 571 -8.86 19.35 -3.50
C ARG A 571 -8.07 19.57 -4.78
N GLU A 572 -8.69 20.09 -5.83
CA GLU A 572 -8.04 20.33 -7.12
C GLU A 572 -6.98 21.42 -7.01
N VAL A 573 -7.27 22.48 -6.24
CA VAL A 573 -6.32 23.56 -5.96
C VAL A 573 -5.07 23.02 -5.30
N LEU A 574 -5.20 22.24 -4.22
CA LEU A 574 -4.05 21.62 -3.55
C LEU A 574 -3.27 20.70 -4.50
N LEU A 575 -3.97 19.83 -5.23
CA LEU A 575 -3.32 18.85 -6.12
C LEU A 575 -2.58 19.50 -7.30
N SER A 576 -2.94 20.72 -7.67
CA SER A 576 -2.34 21.52 -8.75
C SER A 576 -1.28 22.49 -8.26
N SER A 577 -1.13 22.68 -6.95
CA SER A 577 -0.19 23.62 -6.36
C SER A 577 1.22 23.03 -6.23
N SER A 578 2.20 23.86 -5.85
CA SER A 578 3.57 23.42 -5.63
C SER A 578 3.70 22.40 -4.48
N VAL A 579 2.74 22.37 -3.56
CA VAL A 579 2.72 21.44 -2.41
C VAL A 579 2.68 19.98 -2.89
N CYS A 580 2.06 19.71 -4.04
CA CYS A 580 1.94 18.36 -4.63
C CYS A 580 2.67 18.19 -5.98
N ASP A 581 3.51 19.15 -6.39
CA ASP A 581 4.28 19.09 -7.63
C ASP A 581 5.71 18.57 -7.40
N GLY A 582 5.86 17.25 -7.54
CA GLY A 582 7.15 16.60 -7.37
C GLY A 582 8.21 17.03 -8.39
N LYS A 583 7.85 17.47 -9.60
CA LYS A 583 8.84 17.88 -10.63
C LYS A 583 9.44 19.23 -10.29
N ILE A 584 8.58 20.20 -9.94
CA ILE A 584 9.02 21.53 -9.52
C ILE A 584 9.85 21.41 -8.24
N TYR A 585 9.37 20.63 -7.26
CA TYR A 585 10.11 20.37 -6.03
C TYR A 585 11.49 19.77 -6.30
N ALA A 586 11.56 18.69 -7.10
CA ALA A 586 12.83 18.02 -7.42
C ALA A 586 13.84 18.96 -8.07
N ARG A 587 13.39 19.87 -8.94
CA ARG A 587 14.26 20.88 -9.56
C ARG A 587 14.86 21.82 -8.51
N HIS A 588 14.02 22.45 -7.68
CA HIS A 588 14.51 23.40 -6.67
C HIS A 588 15.36 22.71 -5.59
N PHE A 589 14.98 21.51 -5.18
CA PHE A 589 15.80 20.67 -4.31
C PHE A 589 17.18 20.40 -4.94
N THR A 590 17.19 20.02 -6.22
CA THR A 590 18.43 19.71 -6.96
C THR A 590 19.35 20.93 -7.03
N ASP A 591 18.78 22.08 -7.41
CA ASP A 591 19.48 23.35 -7.53
C ASP A 591 20.07 23.81 -6.19
N ALA A 592 19.31 23.69 -5.10
CA ALA A 592 19.76 24.03 -3.76
C ALA A 592 20.93 23.16 -3.29
N MET A 593 20.82 21.84 -3.46
CA MET A 593 21.89 20.91 -3.08
C MET A 593 23.16 21.12 -3.91
N ARG A 594 23.00 21.39 -5.21
CA ARG A 594 24.13 21.73 -6.08
C ARG A 594 24.82 23.00 -5.61
N ALA A 595 24.07 24.04 -5.25
CA ALA A 595 24.62 25.31 -4.82
C ALA A 595 25.43 25.20 -3.52
N ILE A 596 24.90 24.53 -2.49
CA ILE A 596 25.63 24.36 -1.23
C ILE A 596 26.88 23.48 -1.41
N TRP A 597 26.83 22.48 -2.29
CA TRP A 597 28.00 21.70 -2.66
C TRP A 597 29.06 22.55 -3.35
N GLN A 598 28.67 23.34 -4.36
CA GLN A 598 29.61 24.23 -5.05
C GLN A 598 30.27 25.25 -4.13
N ARG A 599 29.49 25.80 -3.19
CA ARG A 599 29.99 26.71 -2.16
C ARG A 599 31.05 26.03 -1.29
N TYR A 600 30.79 24.80 -0.87
CA TYR A 600 31.76 23.98 -0.14
C TYR A 600 33.02 23.69 -0.98
N CYS A 601 32.86 23.34 -2.26
CA CYS A 601 33.98 23.16 -3.20
C CYS A 601 34.90 24.39 -3.27
N GLU A 602 34.31 25.58 -3.27
CA GLU A 602 35.01 26.87 -3.26
C GLU A 602 35.70 27.21 -1.94
N GLY A 603 35.50 26.42 -0.88
CA GLY A 603 36.08 26.68 0.44
C GLY A 603 35.43 27.84 1.18
N LYS A 604 34.21 28.24 0.78
CA LYS A 604 33.43 29.28 1.44
C LYS A 604 32.65 28.68 2.62
N LEU A 605 32.46 29.50 3.66
CA LEU A 605 31.62 29.14 4.81
C LEU A 605 30.13 29.05 4.41
N PRO A 606 29.32 28.20 5.06
CA PRO A 606 27.87 28.18 4.85
C PRO A 606 27.22 29.57 4.95
N ALA A 607 26.24 29.82 4.11
CA ALA A 607 25.48 31.07 4.05
C ALA A 607 24.02 30.78 3.71
N ALA A 608 23.08 31.63 4.13
CA ALA A 608 21.67 31.45 3.80
C ALA A 608 21.47 31.47 2.29
N LEU A 609 20.61 30.59 1.79
CA LEU A 609 20.36 30.36 0.37
C LEU A 609 18.88 30.66 0.08
N SER A 610 18.65 31.56 -0.86
CA SER A 610 17.31 32.05 -1.21
C SER A 610 17.14 32.02 -2.74
N PHE A 611 15.89 31.90 -3.18
CA PHE A 611 15.49 31.96 -4.58
C PHE A 611 14.71 33.25 -4.82
N ILE A 612 15.14 34.08 -5.77
CA ILE A 612 14.39 35.26 -6.21
C ILE A 612 13.81 34.95 -7.59
N GLU A 613 12.52 35.22 -7.72
CA GLU A 613 11.81 35.12 -8.99
C GLU A 613 12.50 36.01 -10.05
N ASN A 614 12.82 35.45 -11.21
CA ASN A 614 13.55 36.08 -12.31
C ASN A 614 15.05 36.38 -12.11
N GLU A 615 15.59 36.38 -10.89
CA GLU A 615 17.03 36.58 -10.63
C GLU A 615 17.79 35.26 -10.35
N GLY A 616 17.07 34.18 -10.05
CA GLY A 616 17.63 32.87 -9.80
C GLY A 616 18.07 32.66 -8.34
N LEU A 617 19.04 31.78 -8.14
CA LEU A 617 19.49 31.35 -6.82
C LEU A 617 20.68 32.19 -6.32
N PHE A 618 20.70 32.60 -5.06
CA PHE A 618 21.80 33.39 -4.48
C PHE A 618 22.03 33.09 -3.00
N PHE A 619 23.27 33.31 -2.55
CA PHE A 619 23.62 33.29 -1.14
C PHE A 619 23.53 34.70 -0.53
N GLU A 620 23.04 34.81 0.69
CA GLU A 620 23.07 36.05 1.45
C GLU A 620 24.39 36.18 2.24
N PRO A 621 25.04 37.36 2.28
CA PRO A 621 24.60 38.66 1.73
C PRO A 621 25.09 38.92 0.28
N GLU A 622 25.63 37.92 -0.43
CA GLU A 622 26.30 38.09 -1.72
C GLU A 622 25.39 38.62 -2.85
N LYS A 623 24.05 38.43 -2.75
CA LYS A 623 23.00 38.91 -3.70
C LYS A 623 23.39 38.80 -5.18
N LYS A 624 24.14 37.75 -5.53
CA LYS A 624 24.60 37.47 -6.89
C LYS A 624 24.09 36.10 -7.32
N ALA A 625 23.43 36.05 -8.47
CA ALA A 625 22.95 34.82 -9.07
C ALA A 625 24.08 33.80 -9.23
N ILE A 626 23.84 32.58 -8.78
CA ILE A 626 24.76 31.45 -8.82
C ILE A 626 24.60 30.76 -10.18
N LYS A 627 25.72 30.49 -10.84
CA LYS A 627 25.76 29.61 -12.01
C LYS A 627 26.04 28.19 -11.56
N LEU A 628 25.04 27.32 -11.64
CA LEU A 628 25.15 25.92 -11.28
C LEU A 628 25.92 25.12 -12.34
N ASN A 629 26.77 24.21 -11.87
CA ASN A 629 27.54 23.28 -12.71
C ASN A 629 26.93 21.90 -12.53
N HIS A 630 26.01 21.57 -13.42
CA HIS A 630 25.44 20.24 -13.52
C HIS A 630 26.45 19.26 -14.11
N PRO A 631 26.35 17.95 -13.80
CA PRO A 631 27.06 16.91 -14.54
C PRO A 631 26.80 17.09 -16.05
N ILE A 632 27.80 16.79 -16.89
CA ILE A 632 27.62 16.88 -18.34
C ILE A 632 26.54 15.88 -18.73
N GLU A 633 25.41 16.40 -19.21
CA GLU A 633 24.36 15.62 -19.83
C GLU A 633 25.02 14.81 -20.96
N VAL A 634 24.99 13.48 -20.88
CA VAL A 634 25.29 12.69 -22.06
C VAL A 634 24.18 13.03 -23.05
N GLU A 635 24.47 13.90 -24.01
CA GLU A 635 23.60 14.17 -25.16
C GLU A 635 23.31 12.84 -25.85
N ASN A 636 22.24 12.18 -25.43
CA ASN A 636 21.55 11.21 -26.24
C ASN A 636 20.25 11.86 -26.70
N SER A 637 20.34 12.96 -27.46
CA SER A 637 19.21 13.53 -28.21
C SER A 637 18.87 12.73 -29.48
N SER A 638 19.19 11.44 -29.51
CA SER A 638 18.68 10.47 -30.48
C SER A 638 17.90 9.42 -29.72
N LEU A 639 16.57 9.45 -29.83
CA LEU A 639 15.59 8.41 -29.42
C LEU A 639 16.19 7.37 -28.45
N ILE A 640 16.19 7.70 -27.15
CA ILE A 640 16.79 6.83 -26.12
C ILE A 640 15.83 5.68 -25.85
N ASP A 641 16.19 4.48 -26.28
CA ASP A 641 15.76 3.26 -25.60
C ASP A 641 16.87 2.95 -24.58
N ASN A 642 16.55 3.02 -23.28
CA ASN A 642 17.49 2.67 -22.22
C ASN A 642 17.57 1.14 -22.07
N GLU A 643 18.59 0.62 -21.36
CA GLU A 643 18.66 -0.80 -20.94
C GLU A 643 17.47 -1.25 -20.06
N LEU A 644 16.51 -0.35 -19.77
CA LEU A 644 15.36 -0.51 -18.89
C LEU A 644 14.00 -0.70 -19.60
N GLY A 645 13.86 -0.51 -20.94
CA GLY A 645 12.59 -0.71 -21.67
C GLY A 645 12.28 0.29 -22.82
N PHE A 646 11.19 0.06 -23.56
CA PHE A 646 10.60 0.90 -24.63
C PHE A 646 9.73 2.03 -24.05
N SER A 647 9.78 3.20 -24.67
CA SER A 647 8.84 4.29 -24.37
C SER A 647 8.45 5.09 -25.62
N PHE A 648 7.21 5.61 -25.63
CA PHE A 648 6.73 6.54 -26.65
C PHE A 648 7.39 7.91 -26.47
N ASN A 649 7.94 8.45 -27.55
CA ASN A 649 8.71 9.70 -27.52
C ASN A 649 7.87 10.84 -28.08
N LEU A 650 6.94 11.36 -27.26
CA LEU A 650 5.98 12.39 -27.64
C LEU A 650 6.58 13.81 -27.50
N ASP A 651 6.51 14.62 -28.55
CA ASP A 651 6.83 16.06 -28.54
C ASP A 651 5.73 16.93 -27.89
N GLY A 652 5.36 16.57 -26.67
CA GLY A 652 4.22 17.12 -25.94
C GLY A 652 2.98 16.23 -26.05
N GLN A 653 1.90 16.64 -25.37
CA GLN A 653 0.72 15.80 -25.17
C GLN A 653 -0.03 15.50 -26.47
N VAL A 654 -0.59 14.30 -26.56
CA VAL A 654 -1.64 13.95 -27.54
C VAL A 654 -2.88 14.76 -27.18
N ARG A 655 -3.40 15.55 -28.11
CA ARG A 655 -4.63 16.33 -27.87
C ARG A 655 -5.86 15.53 -28.28
N ALA A 656 -6.67 15.13 -27.33
CA ALA A 656 -7.93 14.43 -27.56
C ALA A 656 -9.14 15.33 -27.31
N LEU A 657 -10.17 15.19 -28.14
CA LEU A 657 -11.48 15.80 -27.93
C LEU A 657 -12.55 14.71 -27.89
N ASP A 658 -13.23 14.60 -26.76
CA ASP A 658 -14.26 13.60 -26.48
C ASP A 658 -15.64 14.26 -26.48
N TYR A 659 -16.37 14.12 -27.59
CA TYR A 659 -17.71 14.66 -27.76
C TYR A 659 -18.76 13.60 -27.41
N GLY A 660 -19.36 13.75 -26.23
CA GLY A 660 -20.31 12.79 -25.66
C GLY A 660 -19.81 12.10 -24.39
N GLY A 661 -18.54 12.27 -23.99
CA GLY A 661 -17.97 11.69 -22.78
C GLY A 661 -17.67 10.19 -22.87
N ILE A 662 -17.48 9.66 -24.09
CA ILE A 662 -17.30 8.22 -24.34
C ILE A 662 -15.97 7.76 -23.75
N LEU A 663 -14.87 8.44 -24.09
CA LEU A 663 -13.53 8.09 -23.59
C LEU A 663 -13.44 8.31 -22.09
N ALA A 664 -14.03 9.39 -21.59
CA ALA A 664 -14.03 9.74 -20.17
C ALA A 664 -14.74 8.70 -19.28
N CYS A 665 -15.78 8.04 -19.81
CA CYS A 665 -16.52 6.99 -19.09
C CYS A 665 -15.88 5.60 -19.17
N GLN A 666 -14.75 5.42 -19.87
CA GLN A 666 -14.04 4.14 -19.92
C GLN A 666 -13.15 3.93 -18.69
N ASP A 667 -13.08 2.69 -18.18
CA ASP A 667 -12.29 2.34 -16.97
C ASP A 667 -10.81 2.73 -17.09
N LYS A 668 -10.24 2.62 -18.30
CA LYS A 668 -8.83 2.96 -18.56
C LYS A 668 -8.54 4.46 -18.60
N PHE A 669 -9.54 5.33 -18.60
CA PHE A 669 -9.35 6.77 -18.77
C PHE A 669 -8.42 7.38 -17.72
N LYS A 670 -8.62 7.01 -16.45
CA LYS A 670 -7.76 7.51 -15.35
C LYS A 670 -6.32 7.07 -15.49
N ALA A 671 -6.10 5.81 -15.90
CA ALA A 671 -4.75 5.28 -16.15
C ALA A 671 -4.09 6.03 -17.31
N LEU A 672 -4.83 6.32 -18.38
CA LEU A 672 -4.35 7.10 -19.52
C LEU A 672 -3.96 8.53 -19.11
N MET A 673 -4.80 9.20 -18.32
CA MET A 673 -4.51 10.54 -17.79
C MET A 673 -3.29 10.56 -16.86
N ALA A 674 -3.07 9.50 -16.07
CA ALA A 674 -1.92 9.39 -15.17
C ALA A 674 -0.56 9.33 -15.90
N THR A 675 -0.55 8.97 -17.19
CA THR A 675 0.68 8.99 -18.01
C THR A 675 1.20 10.41 -18.27
N ASN A 676 0.36 11.44 -18.10
CA ASN A 676 0.62 12.80 -18.55
C ASN A 676 0.92 12.94 -20.06
N GLY A 677 0.74 11.88 -20.85
CA GLY A 677 0.96 11.84 -22.30
C GLY A 677 -0.21 12.38 -23.12
N ILE A 678 -1.36 12.65 -22.50
CA ILE A 678 -2.58 13.12 -23.16
C ILE A 678 -3.11 14.40 -22.51
N PHE A 679 -3.69 15.27 -23.34
CA PHE A 679 -4.54 16.39 -22.95
C PHE A 679 -5.95 16.15 -23.49
N VAL A 680 -6.98 16.15 -22.65
CA VAL A 680 -8.34 15.79 -23.07
C VAL A 680 -9.29 16.95 -22.85
N ILE A 681 -10.06 17.29 -23.90
CA ILE A 681 -11.22 18.18 -23.82
C ILE A 681 -12.47 17.30 -23.90
N ILE A 682 -13.21 17.21 -22.79
CA ILE A 682 -14.49 16.51 -22.73
C ILE A 682 -15.59 17.55 -22.97
N ILE A 683 -16.34 17.38 -24.05
CA ILE A 683 -17.61 18.07 -24.26
C ILE A 683 -18.69 17.04 -23.90
N ASP A 684 -19.38 17.29 -22.79
CA ASP A 684 -20.37 16.40 -22.17
C ASP A 684 -21.77 17.03 -22.25
N PRO A 685 -22.48 16.91 -23.39
CA PRO A 685 -23.77 17.56 -23.58
C PRO A 685 -24.84 17.07 -22.60
N LEU A 686 -24.74 15.82 -22.14
CA LEU A 686 -25.76 15.16 -21.32
C LEU A 686 -25.41 15.11 -19.82
N GLY A 687 -24.21 15.54 -19.42
CA GLY A 687 -23.76 15.55 -18.03
C GLY A 687 -23.43 14.15 -17.47
N ILE A 688 -23.09 13.18 -18.31
CA ILE A 688 -22.92 11.77 -17.91
C ILE A 688 -21.60 11.51 -17.19
N VAL A 689 -20.59 12.37 -17.38
CA VAL A 689 -19.24 12.15 -16.82
C VAL A 689 -19.20 12.63 -15.36
N GLY A 690 -19.47 11.75 -14.39
CA GLY A 690 -19.32 12.05 -12.96
C GLY A 690 -17.87 12.17 -12.46
N ASP A 691 -17.65 12.73 -11.25
CA ASP A 691 -16.31 12.88 -10.64
C ASP A 691 -15.56 11.56 -10.43
N THR A 692 -16.30 10.47 -10.23
CA THR A 692 -15.75 9.11 -10.13
C THR A 692 -15.12 8.61 -11.42
N HIS A 693 -15.41 9.21 -12.57
CA HIS A 693 -14.77 8.87 -13.85
C HIS A 693 -13.45 9.61 -14.05
N LEU A 694 -13.28 10.77 -13.41
CA LEU A 694 -12.15 11.66 -13.66
C LEU A 694 -10.94 11.36 -12.76
N PRO A 695 -9.70 11.61 -13.23
CA PRO A 695 -8.51 11.52 -12.39
C PRO A 695 -8.52 12.58 -11.28
N LEU A 696 -7.80 12.29 -10.19
CA LEU A 696 -7.64 13.23 -9.07
C LEU A 696 -6.91 14.52 -9.51
N LYS A 697 -5.83 14.40 -10.28
CA LYS A 697 -5.13 15.54 -10.90
C LYS A 697 -5.71 15.84 -12.28
N ARG A 698 -6.16 17.07 -12.51
CA ARG A 698 -6.90 17.49 -13.73
C ARG A 698 -6.14 18.49 -14.62
N ASN A 699 -4.84 18.69 -14.39
CA ASN A 699 -4.03 19.70 -15.11
C ASN A 699 -4.01 19.53 -16.64
N SER A 700 -4.23 18.31 -17.12
CA SER A 700 -4.25 17.95 -18.55
C SER A 700 -5.68 17.66 -19.06
N LEU A 701 -6.70 18.14 -18.36
CA LEU A 701 -8.10 17.82 -18.61
C LEU A 701 -8.96 19.09 -18.57
N GLN A 702 -9.83 19.27 -19.56
CA GLN A 702 -10.91 20.25 -19.52
C GLN A 702 -12.23 19.53 -19.72
N LYS A 703 -13.23 19.86 -18.91
CA LYS A 703 -14.59 19.35 -19.06
C LYS A 703 -15.55 20.51 -19.24
N VAL A 704 -16.33 20.48 -20.31
CA VAL A 704 -17.37 21.43 -20.65
C VAL A 704 -18.70 20.69 -20.67
N GLN A 705 -19.65 21.12 -19.84
CA GLN A 705 -20.99 20.53 -19.79
C GLN A 705 -21.99 21.39 -20.55
N MET A 706 -23.08 20.79 -21.02
CA MET A 706 -24.22 21.50 -21.62
C MET A 706 -23.85 22.33 -22.88
N GLN A 707 -22.93 21.82 -23.69
CA GLN A 707 -22.41 22.45 -24.90
C GLN A 707 -22.47 21.47 -26.08
N LEU A 708 -22.91 21.90 -27.26
CA LEU A 708 -22.94 21.10 -28.48
C LEU A 708 -21.91 21.56 -29.52
N LEU A 709 -21.64 20.71 -30.51
CA LEU A 709 -20.83 21.01 -31.69
C LEU A 709 -21.71 21.00 -32.95
N GLY A 710 -21.68 22.08 -33.73
CA GLY A 710 -22.56 22.27 -34.88
C GLY A 710 -22.29 23.58 -35.63
N ASP A 711 -23.34 24.30 -36.02
CA ASP A 711 -23.25 25.51 -36.84
C ASP A 711 -22.90 26.82 -36.11
N GLY A 712 -22.71 26.77 -34.78
CA GLY A 712 -22.39 27.94 -33.96
C GLY A 712 -23.61 28.72 -33.43
N ASN A 713 -24.84 28.32 -33.80
CA ASN A 713 -26.06 28.90 -33.27
C ASN A 713 -26.60 28.03 -32.12
N ASP A 714 -27.24 28.65 -31.13
CA ASP A 714 -27.92 27.87 -30.09
C ASP A 714 -28.91 26.88 -30.70
N THR A 715 -28.86 25.64 -30.23
CA THR A 715 -29.74 24.58 -30.69
C THR A 715 -30.46 23.93 -29.50
N GLN A 716 -31.42 23.06 -29.80
CA GLN A 716 -32.25 22.42 -28.80
C GLN A 716 -31.72 21.01 -28.49
N LEU A 717 -31.43 20.76 -27.22
CA LEU A 717 -31.12 19.43 -26.71
C LEU A 717 -32.40 18.81 -26.11
N ASN A 718 -32.85 17.71 -26.70
CA ASN A 718 -34.00 16.95 -26.22
C ASN A 718 -33.54 15.97 -25.13
N MET A 719 -34.01 16.15 -23.89
CA MET A 719 -33.76 15.21 -22.80
C MET A 719 -34.92 14.21 -22.71
N CYS A 720 -34.63 12.94 -23.01
CA CYS A 720 -35.62 11.87 -23.04
C CYS A 720 -35.67 11.08 -21.73
N LEU A 721 -36.75 10.31 -21.54
CA LEU A 721 -36.94 9.44 -20.38
C LEU A 721 -35.84 8.40 -20.22
N ASP A 722 -35.41 7.80 -21.32
CA ASP A 722 -34.19 7.01 -21.38
C ASP A 722 -33.10 7.86 -22.04
N ALA A 723 -32.00 8.07 -21.30
CA ALA A 723 -30.90 8.93 -21.71
C ALA A 723 -30.26 8.52 -23.05
N LYS A 724 -30.42 7.26 -23.49
CA LYS A 724 -29.93 6.81 -24.80
C LYS A 724 -30.62 7.49 -25.99
N TYR A 725 -31.83 8.02 -25.79
CA TYR A 725 -32.56 8.78 -26.80
C TYR A 725 -32.38 10.30 -26.64
N SER A 726 -31.66 10.79 -25.63
CA SER A 726 -31.38 12.21 -25.48
C SER A 726 -30.36 12.65 -26.53
N SER A 727 -30.67 13.71 -27.28
CA SER A 727 -29.87 14.21 -28.40
C SER A 727 -30.35 15.60 -28.85
N ASP A 728 -29.54 16.29 -29.67
CA ASP A 728 -29.94 17.45 -30.46
C ASP A 728 -30.71 17.09 -31.75
N LEU A 729 -30.81 15.80 -32.05
CA LEU A 729 -31.71 15.24 -33.05
C LEU A 729 -33.05 14.79 -32.42
N ASP A 730 -34.11 14.79 -33.22
CA ASP A 730 -35.42 14.29 -32.78
C ASP A 730 -35.42 12.76 -32.76
N ALA A 731 -35.95 12.15 -31.69
CA ALA A 731 -36.02 10.69 -31.55
C ALA A 731 -37.09 10.08 -32.48
N ILE A 732 -36.77 8.97 -33.15
CA ILE A 732 -37.73 8.23 -33.99
C ILE A 732 -38.78 7.59 -33.08
N THR A 733 -40.05 7.92 -33.32
CA THR A 733 -41.16 7.43 -32.49
C THR A 733 -41.59 6.04 -32.96
N PHE A 734 -41.50 5.02 -32.09
CA PHE A 734 -42.01 3.68 -32.36
C PHE A 734 -43.39 3.50 -31.71
N THR A 735 -44.42 3.21 -32.50
CA THR A 735 -45.75 2.83 -31.97
C THR A 735 -45.71 1.39 -31.48
N SER A 736 -45.35 1.16 -30.21
CA SER A 736 -45.51 -0.15 -29.57
C SER A 736 -46.91 -0.30 -28.98
N LYS A 737 -47.52 -1.48 -29.12
CA LYS A 737 -48.90 -1.81 -28.67
C LYS A 737 -49.10 -1.82 -27.13
N ARG A 738 -48.11 -1.43 -26.32
CA ARG A 738 -48.26 -1.30 -24.86
C ARG A 738 -48.58 0.15 -24.50
N GLU A 739 -49.81 0.40 -24.07
CA GLU A 739 -50.25 1.73 -23.63
C GLU A 739 -49.41 2.24 -22.45
N GLY A 740 -48.71 3.37 -22.63
CA GLY A 740 -48.31 4.26 -21.53
C GLY A 740 -46.81 4.47 -21.26
N TRP A 741 -45.89 3.62 -21.76
CA TRP A 741 -44.45 3.78 -21.54
C TRP A 741 -43.68 3.92 -22.87
N TYR A 742 -43.15 5.12 -23.11
CA TYR A 742 -42.40 5.47 -24.32
C TYR A 742 -41.00 5.97 -23.91
N PRO A 743 -39.93 5.17 -24.06
CA PRO A 743 -38.60 5.57 -23.61
C PRO A 743 -38.03 6.74 -24.43
N GLN A 744 -38.54 6.99 -25.64
CA GLN A 744 -38.21 8.17 -26.46
C GLN A 744 -38.96 9.44 -26.02
N ARG A 745 -39.81 9.39 -24.99
CA ARG A 745 -40.58 10.55 -24.53
C ARG A 745 -39.62 11.64 -24.05
N VAL A 746 -39.67 12.79 -24.70
CA VAL A 746 -38.97 14.00 -24.25
C VAL A 746 -39.56 14.45 -22.91
N ILE A 747 -38.74 14.44 -21.86
CA ILE A 747 -39.08 14.98 -20.54
C ILE A 747 -38.94 16.50 -20.56
N THR A 748 -37.85 17.01 -21.13
CA THR A 748 -37.58 18.44 -21.22
C THR A 748 -36.74 18.78 -22.45
N LYS A 749 -36.85 20.03 -22.90
CA LYS A 749 -36.09 20.59 -24.01
C LYS A 749 -35.23 21.72 -23.47
N ILE A 750 -33.92 21.59 -23.61
CA ILE A 750 -32.96 22.55 -23.08
C ILE A 750 -32.32 23.27 -24.25
N LYS A 751 -32.38 24.60 -24.24
CA LYS A 751 -31.64 25.40 -25.21
C LYS A 751 -30.18 25.45 -24.77
N VAL A 752 -29.27 24.97 -25.61
CA VAL A 752 -27.84 24.90 -25.32
C VAL A 752 -27.05 25.56 -26.44
N PRO A 753 -25.93 26.22 -26.14
CA PRO A 753 -25.06 26.79 -27.16
C PRO A 753 -24.46 25.68 -28.03
N SER A 754 -24.26 25.99 -29.31
CA SER A 754 -23.51 25.16 -30.27
C SER A 754 -22.23 25.88 -30.67
N LEU A 755 -21.13 25.15 -30.86
CA LEU A 755 -19.87 25.70 -31.35
C LEU A 755 -19.51 25.08 -32.69
N LYS A 756 -19.00 25.90 -33.61
CA LYS A 756 -18.32 25.38 -34.79
C LYS A 756 -16.97 24.82 -34.37
N LEU A 757 -16.71 23.55 -34.69
CA LEU A 757 -15.47 22.88 -34.30
C LEU A 757 -14.22 23.64 -34.80
N ASP A 758 -14.28 24.21 -36.00
CA ASP A 758 -13.19 25.02 -36.57
C ASP A 758 -13.07 26.44 -35.97
N GLU A 759 -14.00 26.89 -35.13
CA GLU A 759 -13.96 28.24 -34.52
C GLU A 759 -13.67 28.22 -33.01
N ILE A 760 -13.39 27.04 -32.43
CA ILE A 760 -13.00 26.93 -31.01
C ILE A 760 -11.63 27.61 -30.80
N TYR A 761 -11.62 28.69 -30.02
CA TYR A 761 -10.41 29.48 -29.75
C TYR A 761 -9.33 28.64 -29.04
N GLY A 762 -8.10 28.70 -29.54
CA GLY A 762 -6.96 27.94 -29.01
C GLY A 762 -6.93 26.46 -29.43
N LEU A 763 -7.93 25.98 -30.18
CA LEU A 763 -7.97 24.63 -30.71
C LEU A 763 -7.51 24.62 -32.17
N ASP A 764 -6.19 24.66 -32.38
CA ASP A 764 -5.60 24.63 -33.73
C ASP A 764 -5.52 23.22 -34.33
N ARG A 765 -5.48 22.20 -33.46
CA ARG A 765 -5.27 20.80 -33.83
C ARG A 765 -5.83 19.85 -32.78
N VAL A 766 -6.46 18.78 -33.26
CA VAL A 766 -6.89 17.62 -32.47
C VAL A 766 -6.22 16.40 -33.06
N ASP A 767 -5.52 15.59 -32.26
CA ASP A 767 -4.87 14.36 -32.73
C ASP A 767 -5.86 13.18 -32.71
N TRP A 768 -6.68 13.11 -31.67
CA TRP A 768 -7.65 12.03 -31.41
C TRP A 768 -9.04 12.62 -31.18
N LEU A 769 -9.96 12.40 -32.12
CA LEU A 769 -11.35 12.87 -32.01
C LEU A 769 -12.29 11.70 -31.73
N ILE A 770 -13.10 11.80 -30.68
CA ILE A 770 -14.10 10.81 -30.30
C ILE A 770 -15.47 11.43 -30.46
N LEU A 771 -16.36 10.75 -31.19
CA LEU A 771 -17.68 11.24 -31.58
C LEU A 771 -18.75 10.21 -31.22
N ASP A 772 -19.97 10.68 -30.99
CA ASP A 772 -21.16 9.85 -30.78
C ASP A 772 -22.18 10.15 -31.89
N ASN A 773 -22.60 9.13 -32.63
CA ASN A 773 -23.52 9.30 -33.75
C ASN A 773 -24.97 9.57 -33.34
N ARG A 774 -25.29 9.56 -32.03
CA ARG A 774 -26.58 10.03 -31.54
C ARG A 774 -26.78 11.52 -31.79
N PHE A 775 -25.71 12.32 -31.81
CA PHE A 775 -25.76 13.76 -32.04
C PHE A 775 -25.69 14.12 -33.54
N ASN A 776 -25.96 15.39 -33.87
CA ASN A 776 -25.93 15.90 -35.25
C ASN A 776 -24.52 16.01 -35.84
N LEU A 777 -23.92 14.86 -36.18
CA LEU A 777 -22.59 14.80 -36.80
C LEU A 777 -22.54 15.45 -38.19
N LYS A 778 -23.68 15.69 -38.85
CA LYS A 778 -23.73 16.31 -40.18
C LYS A 778 -23.27 17.76 -40.12
N GLU A 779 -23.74 18.50 -39.13
CA GLU A 779 -23.29 19.88 -38.92
C GLU A 779 -21.84 19.92 -38.41
N LEU A 780 -21.48 19.03 -37.48
CA LEU A 780 -20.10 18.90 -37.00
C LEU A 780 -19.12 18.71 -38.17
N PHE A 781 -19.41 17.81 -39.11
CA PHE A 781 -18.55 17.61 -40.29
C PHE A 781 -18.55 18.80 -41.24
N ALA A 782 -19.69 19.49 -41.42
CA ALA A 782 -19.77 20.68 -42.28
C ALA A 782 -18.94 21.86 -41.75
N TYR A 783 -18.85 22.01 -40.42
CA TYR A 783 -18.18 23.13 -39.74
C TYR A 783 -16.90 22.73 -38.97
N GLY A 784 -16.35 21.54 -39.28
CA GLY A 784 -15.15 20.98 -38.64
C GLY A 784 -14.07 20.54 -39.62
N ALA A 785 -14.15 20.94 -40.89
CA ALA A 785 -13.30 20.43 -41.96
C ALA A 785 -11.79 20.70 -41.72
N ARG A 786 -11.42 21.80 -41.08
CA ARG A 786 -10.02 22.12 -40.73
C ARG A 786 -9.51 21.18 -39.64
N ILE A 787 -10.26 21.03 -38.55
CA ILE A 787 -9.87 20.17 -37.43
C ILE A 787 -9.81 18.70 -37.86
N LEU A 788 -10.79 18.23 -38.63
CA LEU A 788 -10.82 16.85 -39.15
C LEU A 788 -9.60 16.52 -40.02
N LYS A 789 -9.11 17.48 -40.81
CA LYS A 789 -7.84 17.34 -41.58
C LYS A 789 -6.61 17.29 -40.69
N SER A 790 -6.68 17.74 -39.44
CA SER A 790 -5.58 17.67 -38.48
C SER A 790 -5.57 16.35 -37.70
N CYS A 791 -6.73 15.69 -37.55
CA CYS A 791 -6.88 14.44 -36.81
C CYS A 791 -6.04 13.30 -37.38
N LEU A 792 -5.31 12.61 -36.50
CA LEU A 792 -4.58 11.39 -36.82
C LEU A 792 -5.48 10.16 -36.71
N PHE A 793 -6.46 10.23 -35.80
CA PHE A 793 -7.39 9.16 -35.47
C PHE A 793 -8.77 9.72 -35.11
N VAL A 794 -9.83 9.09 -35.61
CA VAL A 794 -11.21 9.40 -35.26
C VAL A 794 -11.93 8.12 -34.84
N ALA A 795 -12.58 8.14 -33.68
CA ALA A 795 -13.47 7.08 -33.23
C ALA A 795 -14.91 7.59 -33.22
N VAL A 796 -15.84 6.79 -33.73
CA VAL A 796 -17.27 7.12 -33.69
C VAL A 796 -18.00 6.01 -32.98
N HIS A 797 -18.59 6.28 -31.81
CA HIS A 797 -19.61 5.42 -31.24
C HIS A 797 -20.81 5.42 -32.17
N TYR A 798 -21.00 4.31 -32.87
CA TYR A 798 -21.97 4.16 -33.94
C TYR A 798 -23.05 3.19 -33.52
N ARG A 799 -24.28 3.69 -33.37
CA ARG A 799 -25.48 2.86 -33.22
C ARG A 799 -25.91 2.27 -34.56
N PHE A 800 -26.11 0.95 -34.61
CA PHE A 800 -26.50 0.23 -35.82
C PHE A 800 -27.97 0.47 -36.20
N GLU A 801 -28.81 0.72 -35.20
CA GLU A 801 -30.20 1.12 -35.40
C GLU A 801 -30.33 2.64 -35.41
N ASN A 802 -31.17 3.15 -36.31
CA ASN A 802 -31.54 4.56 -36.30
C ASN A 802 -32.47 4.82 -35.11
N THR A 803 -31.98 5.58 -34.14
CA THR A 803 -32.75 6.04 -32.98
C THR A 803 -33.28 7.46 -33.17
N HIS A 804 -32.70 8.22 -34.11
CA HIS A 804 -33.01 9.63 -34.33
C HIS A 804 -33.23 9.97 -35.82
N GLU A 805 -34.11 10.93 -36.08
CA GLU A 805 -34.30 11.51 -37.41
C GLU A 805 -33.07 12.33 -37.79
N GLY A 806 -32.54 12.13 -38.99
CA GLY A 806 -31.32 12.81 -39.44
C GLY A 806 -30.00 12.23 -38.90
N GLN A 807 -30.06 11.13 -38.13
CA GLN A 807 -28.88 10.37 -37.70
C GLN A 807 -28.04 9.96 -38.92
N LEU A 808 -26.74 10.26 -38.91
CA LEU A 808 -25.87 9.95 -40.04
C LEU A 808 -25.63 8.43 -40.16
N SER A 809 -25.87 7.90 -41.36
CA SER A 809 -25.58 6.50 -41.68
C SER A 809 -24.08 6.23 -41.75
N PHE A 810 -23.68 4.97 -41.50
CA PHE A 810 -22.28 4.55 -41.58
C PHE A 810 -21.62 4.90 -42.91
N SER A 811 -22.30 4.68 -44.05
CA SER A 811 -21.77 5.03 -45.37
C SER A 811 -21.46 6.52 -45.49
N ASN A 812 -22.36 7.39 -45.00
CA ASN A 812 -22.15 8.83 -45.05
C ASN A 812 -20.99 9.26 -44.14
N ILE A 813 -20.85 8.66 -42.96
CA ILE A 813 -19.70 8.91 -42.06
C ILE A 813 -18.40 8.49 -42.75
N CYS A 814 -18.36 7.31 -43.38
CA CYS A 814 -17.20 6.86 -44.16
C CYS A 814 -16.86 7.83 -45.29
N ASP A 815 -17.85 8.33 -46.03
CA ASP A 815 -17.61 9.25 -47.14
C ASP A 815 -17.07 10.60 -46.67
N GLN A 816 -17.61 11.15 -45.57
CA GLN A 816 -17.12 12.40 -44.98
C GLN A 816 -15.67 12.27 -44.47
N LEU A 817 -15.36 11.19 -43.77
CA LEU A 817 -14.01 10.97 -43.21
C LEU A 817 -12.98 10.60 -44.30
N ARG A 818 -13.39 9.87 -45.34
CA ARG A 818 -12.52 9.58 -46.50
C ARG A 818 -12.12 10.86 -47.24
N ASN A 819 -13.01 11.84 -47.35
CA ASN A 819 -12.73 13.14 -47.99
C ASN A 819 -11.62 13.94 -47.27
N VAL A 820 -11.36 13.67 -45.99
CA VAL A 820 -10.27 14.27 -45.21
C VAL A 820 -9.08 13.31 -45.02
N GLY A 821 -9.06 12.19 -45.75
CA GLY A 821 -7.97 11.23 -45.77
C GLY A 821 -7.92 10.33 -44.54
N LEU A 822 -9.06 10.00 -43.94
CA LEU A 822 -9.23 9.00 -42.88
C LEU A 822 -10.04 7.82 -43.42
N ASP A 823 -9.47 6.62 -43.37
CA ASP A 823 -10.14 5.39 -43.82
C ASP A 823 -10.70 4.62 -42.64
N PHE A 824 -11.87 4.02 -42.82
CA PHE A 824 -12.41 3.05 -41.87
C PHE A 824 -11.46 1.86 -41.74
N HIS A 825 -11.18 1.46 -40.50
CA HIS A 825 -10.33 0.33 -40.18
C HIS A 825 -11.14 -0.88 -39.70
N SER A 826 -11.83 -0.73 -38.57
CA SER A 826 -12.56 -1.82 -37.91
C SER A 826 -13.61 -1.27 -36.95
N PHE A 827 -14.58 -2.13 -36.61
CA PHE A 827 -15.40 -1.93 -35.41
C PHE A 827 -14.72 -2.59 -34.21
N VAL A 828 -14.76 -1.91 -33.06
CA VAL A 828 -14.34 -2.44 -31.75
C VAL A 828 -15.42 -2.14 -30.72
N ASN A 829 -15.30 -2.70 -29.51
CA ASN A 829 -16.23 -2.44 -28.39
C ASN A 829 -17.70 -2.61 -28.81
N ILE A 830 -18.04 -3.76 -29.40
CA ILE A 830 -19.39 -4.05 -29.89
C ILE A 830 -20.35 -4.20 -28.69
N GLU A 831 -21.43 -3.43 -28.71
CA GLU A 831 -22.54 -3.46 -27.76
C GLU A 831 -23.69 -4.31 -28.29
N TYR A 832 -24.28 -5.14 -27.43
CA TYR A 832 -25.41 -5.99 -27.73
C TYR A 832 -26.67 -5.54 -26.99
N GLN A 833 -27.85 -5.84 -27.54
CA GLN A 833 -29.13 -5.48 -26.91
C GLN A 833 -29.28 -6.15 -25.53
N GLN A 834 -30.14 -5.55 -24.69
CA GLN A 834 -30.54 -6.14 -23.42
C GLN A 834 -31.01 -7.59 -23.59
N LEU A 835 -30.75 -8.39 -22.56
CA LEU A 835 -31.09 -9.81 -22.51
C LEU A 835 -32.58 -10.03 -22.77
N VAL A 836 -32.90 -11.06 -23.55
CA VAL A 836 -34.29 -11.41 -23.86
C VAL A 836 -34.85 -12.25 -22.71
N GLU A 837 -35.66 -11.63 -21.87
CA GLU A 837 -36.36 -12.31 -20.78
C GLU A 837 -37.53 -13.16 -21.32
N ILE A 838 -37.54 -14.44 -20.96
CA ILE A 838 -38.65 -15.35 -21.22
C ILE A 838 -39.20 -15.80 -19.87
N GLU A 839 -40.51 -15.61 -19.67
CA GLU A 839 -41.17 -15.91 -18.41
C GLU A 839 -40.92 -17.37 -17.98
N GLY A 840 -40.33 -17.56 -16.79
CA GLY A 840 -39.97 -18.87 -16.24
C GLY A 840 -38.63 -19.46 -16.72
N ASN A 841 -37.87 -18.76 -17.56
CA ASN A 841 -36.55 -19.16 -18.05
C ASN A 841 -35.50 -18.08 -17.78
N GLN A 842 -34.22 -18.46 -17.94
CA GLN A 842 -33.14 -17.49 -17.90
C GLN A 842 -33.12 -16.58 -19.12
N PRO A 843 -32.75 -15.29 -18.95
CA PRO A 843 -32.64 -14.36 -20.06
C PRO A 843 -31.57 -14.82 -21.05
N PHE A 844 -31.87 -14.80 -22.35
CA PHE A 844 -30.87 -15.10 -23.37
C PHE A 844 -30.03 -13.88 -23.70
N GLU A 845 -28.72 -14.07 -23.87
CA GLU A 845 -27.86 -13.06 -24.50
C GLU A 845 -28.42 -12.68 -25.87
N SER A 846 -28.55 -11.38 -26.12
CA SER A 846 -28.98 -10.92 -27.43
C SER A 846 -27.82 -11.03 -28.40
N SER A 847 -28.05 -11.73 -29.51
CA SER A 847 -27.12 -11.73 -30.65
C SER A 847 -27.22 -10.45 -31.49
N GLN A 848 -28.17 -9.56 -31.16
CA GLN A 848 -28.38 -8.30 -31.87
C GLN A 848 -27.39 -7.24 -31.39
N MET A 849 -26.45 -6.89 -32.26
CA MET A 849 -25.54 -5.76 -32.07
C MET A 849 -26.33 -4.45 -32.19
N ILE A 850 -26.19 -3.57 -31.20
CA ILE A 850 -26.90 -2.29 -31.15
C ILE A 850 -25.99 -1.09 -31.37
N ALA A 851 -24.70 -1.19 -31.02
CA ALA A 851 -23.71 -0.17 -31.29
C ALA A 851 -22.29 -0.76 -31.33
N ALA A 852 -21.32 0.01 -31.82
CA ALA A 852 -19.89 -0.29 -31.74
C ALA A 852 -19.08 0.98 -31.95
N GLU A 853 -17.80 0.98 -31.56
CA GLU A 853 -16.87 2.06 -31.94
C GLU A 853 -16.30 1.78 -33.33
N ALA A 854 -16.66 2.61 -34.31
CA ALA A 854 -16.07 2.62 -35.64
C ALA A 854 -14.76 3.40 -35.63
N LEU A 855 -13.65 2.73 -35.95
CA LEU A 855 -12.32 3.33 -35.94
C LEU A 855 -11.91 3.82 -37.32
N PHE A 856 -11.45 5.06 -37.41
CA PHE A 856 -10.96 5.68 -38.64
C PHE A 856 -9.52 6.18 -38.46
N ILE A 857 -8.63 5.70 -39.32
CA ILE A 857 -7.19 5.94 -39.23
C ILE A 857 -6.74 6.71 -40.47
N ALA A 858 -5.73 7.58 -40.35
CA ALA A 858 -5.10 8.24 -41.49
C ALA A 858 -4.85 7.24 -42.64
N SER A 859 -5.33 7.56 -43.85
CA SER A 859 -5.20 6.72 -45.04
C SER A 859 -3.74 6.36 -45.37
N LYS A 860 -3.51 5.31 -46.16
CA LYS A 860 -2.14 4.88 -46.51
C LYS A 860 -1.31 6.01 -47.12
N ASP A 861 -1.90 6.80 -48.00
CA ASP A 861 -1.24 7.94 -48.65
C ASP A 861 -0.95 9.10 -47.67
N ARG A 862 -1.81 9.28 -46.67
CA ARG A 862 -1.62 10.28 -45.62
C ARG A 862 -0.57 9.84 -44.60
N ARG A 863 -0.56 8.57 -44.20
CA ARG A 863 0.46 8.00 -43.28
C ARG A 863 1.87 8.12 -43.83
N ALA A 864 2.06 7.93 -45.13
CA ALA A 864 3.35 8.10 -45.79
C ALA A 864 3.92 9.53 -45.73
N LYS A 865 3.10 10.53 -45.37
CA LYS A 865 3.47 11.95 -45.29
C LYS A 865 3.50 12.48 -43.86
N LEU A 866 3.22 11.65 -42.85
CA LEU A 866 3.24 12.07 -41.44
C LEU A 866 4.69 12.30 -40.98
N SER A 867 4.88 13.30 -40.11
CA SER A 867 6.16 13.49 -39.42
C SER A 867 6.42 12.35 -38.43
N ILE A 868 7.69 12.19 -38.01
CA ILE A 868 8.08 11.21 -36.97
C ILE A 868 7.22 11.37 -35.71
N GLN A 869 6.98 12.61 -35.30
CA GLN A 869 6.18 12.93 -34.11
C GLN A 869 4.69 12.65 -34.29
N GLN A 870 4.15 12.87 -35.49
CA GLN A 870 2.78 12.47 -35.81
C GLN A 870 2.62 10.95 -35.80
N CYS A 871 3.61 10.21 -36.28
CA CYS A 871 3.63 8.75 -36.21
C CYS A 871 3.74 8.24 -34.77
N GLU A 872 4.55 8.86 -33.90
CA GLU A 872 4.63 8.52 -32.47
C GLU A 872 3.32 8.81 -31.73
N LYS A 873 2.69 9.96 -31.97
CA LYS A 873 1.37 10.29 -31.39
C LYS A 873 0.28 9.32 -31.86
N LEU A 874 0.25 8.98 -33.16
CA LEU A 874 -0.69 7.99 -33.69
C LEU A 874 -0.42 6.60 -33.11
N ALA A 875 0.85 6.19 -33.00
CA ALA A 875 1.25 4.93 -32.37
C ALA A 875 0.80 4.85 -30.90
N PHE A 876 0.98 5.94 -30.14
CA PHE A 876 0.51 6.05 -28.76
C PHE A 876 -1.02 5.90 -28.67
N ILE A 877 -1.79 6.61 -29.51
CA ILE A 877 -3.26 6.51 -29.54
C ILE A 877 -3.71 5.07 -29.84
N LEU A 878 -3.13 4.45 -30.85
CA LEU A 878 -3.50 3.10 -31.28
C LEU A 878 -3.17 2.04 -30.23
N HIS A 879 -2.02 2.17 -29.55
CA HIS A 879 -1.61 1.26 -28.48
C HIS A 879 -2.43 1.48 -27.20
N THR A 880 -2.39 2.68 -26.63
CA THR A 880 -3.00 2.99 -25.32
C THR A 880 -4.52 3.10 -25.38
N GLY A 881 -5.05 3.59 -26.50
CA GLY A 881 -6.48 3.79 -26.70
C GLY A 881 -7.21 2.55 -27.21
N TYR A 882 -6.59 1.73 -28.06
CA TYR A 882 -7.34 0.70 -28.80
C TYR A 882 -6.64 -0.67 -28.92
N GLY A 883 -5.42 -0.84 -28.42
CA GLY A 883 -4.68 -2.11 -28.49
C GLY A 883 -4.36 -2.58 -29.92
N LEU A 884 -4.23 -1.66 -30.88
CA LEU A 884 -3.97 -1.98 -32.30
C LEU A 884 -2.47 -2.13 -32.60
N TYR A 885 -1.85 -3.17 -32.02
CA TYR A 885 -0.40 -3.37 -32.03
C TYR A 885 0.20 -3.58 -33.43
N ASP A 886 -0.53 -4.23 -34.33
CA ASP A 886 -0.09 -4.51 -35.71
C ASP A 886 0.19 -3.22 -36.49
N ILE A 887 -0.68 -2.23 -36.37
CA ILE A 887 -0.51 -0.92 -37.00
C ILE A 887 0.62 -0.14 -36.32
N VAL A 888 0.73 -0.22 -34.99
CA VAL A 888 1.79 0.47 -34.24
C VAL A 888 3.17 -0.03 -34.67
N VAL A 889 3.34 -1.35 -34.81
CA VAL A 889 4.57 -1.94 -35.35
C VAL A 889 4.87 -1.39 -36.74
N SER A 890 3.87 -1.32 -37.63
CA SER A 890 4.05 -0.74 -38.97
C SER A 890 4.47 0.74 -38.92
N LEU A 891 3.94 1.54 -38.00
CA LEU A 891 4.27 2.97 -37.87
C LEU A 891 5.67 3.18 -37.31
N LEU A 892 6.05 2.45 -36.27
CA LEU A 892 7.38 2.52 -35.67
C LEU A 892 8.45 1.97 -36.62
N GLN A 893 8.12 0.97 -37.45
CA GLN A 893 9.02 0.39 -38.44
C GLN A 893 9.42 1.37 -39.54
N MET A 894 8.56 2.33 -39.87
CA MET A 894 8.90 3.41 -40.81
C MET A 894 10.02 4.32 -40.27
N GLN A 895 10.25 4.31 -38.96
CA GLN A 895 11.23 5.18 -38.29
C GLN A 895 12.53 4.44 -37.95
N SER A 896 12.44 3.27 -37.29
CA SER A 896 13.61 2.52 -36.83
C SER A 896 13.31 1.05 -36.57
N LYS A 897 14.13 0.15 -37.15
CA LYS A 897 14.04 -1.29 -36.90
C LYS A 897 14.37 -1.67 -35.45
N ASN A 898 15.31 -0.96 -34.82
CA ASN A 898 15.71 -1.24 -33.43
C ASN A 898 14.60 -0.86 -32.45
N ARG A 899 13.93 0.26 -32.71
CA ARG A 899 12.82 0.77 -31.91
C ARG A 899 11.62 -0.19 -31.95
N VAL A 900 11.35 -0.77 -33.11
CA VAL A 900 10.37 -1.87 -33.26
C VAL A 900 10.80 -3.12 -32.49
N ALA A 901 12.07 -3.50 -32.53
CA ALA A 901 12.54 -4.66 -31.78
C ALA A 901 12.37 -4.46 -30.25
N ASN A 902 12.60 -3.26 -29.74
CA ASN A 902 12.38 -2.91 -28.34
C ASN A 902 10.88 -2.81 -28.01
N TYR A 903 10.08 -2.17 -28.87
CA TYR A 903 8.63 -2.16 -28.75
C TYR A 903 8.03 -3.57 -28.74
N ILE A 904 8.48 -4.46 -29.61
CA ILE A 904 8.00 -5.84 -29.66
C ILE A 904 8.45 -6.61 -28.42
N LYS A 905 9.62 -6.33 -27.82
CA LYS A 905 10.01 -6.94 -26.54
C LYS A 905 9.12 -6.46 -25.39
N GLU A 906 8.78 -5.17 -25.36
CA GLU A 906 7.92 -4.57 -24.34
C GLU A 906 6.46 -5.02 -24.50
N VAL A 907 5.95 -4.98 -25.73
CA VAL A 907 4.60 -5.42 -26.07
C VAL A 907 4.51 -6.94 -26.14
N ALA A 908 5.60 -7.70 -26.22
CA ALA A 908 5.54 -9.13 -25.87
C ALA A 908 5.19 -9.35 -24.38
N PHE A 909 5.40 -8.33 -23.53
CA PHE A 909 4.89 -8.26 -22.15
C PHE A 909 3.53 -7.55 -22.04
N ASP A 910 3.25 -6.55 -22.88
CA ASP A 910 1.98 -5.78 -22.88
C ASP A 910 0.86 -6.38 -23.77
N SER A 911 1.19 -7.38 -24.60
CA SER A 911 0.25 -8.21 -25.37
C SER A 911 -0.30 -9.37 -24.54
N LYS A 912 -0.75 -9.04 -23.33
CA LYS A 912 -1.75 -9.83 -22.61
C LYS A 912 -3.16 -9.73 -23.23
N SER A 913 -3.26 -9.25 -24.48
CA SER A 913 -4.31 -9.68 -25.41
C SER A 913 -3.75 -10.10 -26.78
N SER A 914 -2.67 -10.89 -26.80
CA SER A 914 -2.43 -11.73 -27.98
C SER A 914 -3.31 -12.99 -27.89
N ILE A 915 -4.49 -12.97 -28.51
CA ILE A 915 -4.93 -14.16 -29.23
C ILE A 915 -4.33 -14.07 -30.63
N SER A 916 -3.02 -14.31 -30.68
CA SER A 916 -2.47 -15.44 -31.41
C SER A 916 -0.97 -15.20 -31.62
N ASN A 917 -0.17 -15.69 -30.68
CA ASN A 917 0.76 -16.71 -31.08
C ASN A 917 0.91 -17.72 -29.96
N VAL A 918 0.76 -18.98 -30.35
CA VAL A 918 1.19 -20.16 -29.64
C VAL A 918 2.69 -19.99 -29.35
N SER A 919 3.04 -19.34 -28.23
CA SER A 919 4.39 -19.41 -27.69
C SER A 919 4.40 -20.57 -26.71
N ASN A 920 4.95 -21.70 -27.16
CA ASN A 920 5.44 -22.86 -26.40
C ASN A 920 5.27 -22.80 -24.87
N LYS A 921 4.04 -22.91 -24.36
CA LYS A 921 3.86 -23.32 -22.97
C LYS A 921 4.56 -24.67 -22.86
N ARG A 922 5.53 -24.76 -21.95
CA ARG A 922 6.23 -26.02 -21.75
C ARG A 922 5.19 -27.02 -21.23
N GLY A 923 5.10 -28.19 -21.86
CA GLY A 923 4.36 -29.30 -21.27
C GLY A 923 4.96 -29.63 -19.91
N HIS A 924 4.13 -29.95 -18.92
CA HIS A 924 4.64 -30.36 -17.63
C HIS A 924 5.46 -31.65 -17.73
N SER A 925 6.37 -31.85 -16.79
CA SER A 925 7.15 -33.09 -16.66
C SER A 925 6.44 -34.19 -15.86
N LEU A 926 5.20 -33.97 -15.42
CA LEU A 926 4.45 -34.98 -14.66
C LEU A 926 4.06 -36.18 -15.55
N PRO A 927 4.08 -37.41 -15.00
CA PRO A 927 3.85 -38.65 -15.75
C PRO A 927 2.37 -38.95 -16.10
N GLN A 928 1.42 -38.31 -15.43
CA GLN A 928 -0.01 -38.36 -15.78
C GLN A 928 -0.55 -36.96 -16.01
N LYS A 929 -1.82 -36.90 -16.45
CA LYS A 929 -2.51 -35.64 -16.71
C LYS A 929 -2.47 -34.71 -15.50
N LEU A 930 -2.31 -33.43 -15.75
CA LEU A 930 -2.38 -32.37 -14.75
C LEU A 930 -3.66 -31.56 -14.91
N ILE A 931 -4.49 -31.55 -13.87
CA ILE A 931 -5.74 -30.81 -13.81
C ILE A 931 -5.61 -29.71 -12.75
N VAL A 932 -5.81 -28.45 -13.15
CA VAL A 932 -6.06 -27.37 -12.18
C VAL A 932 -7.56 -27.32 -11.93
N SER A 933 -7.99 -27.35 -10.67
CA SER A 933 -9.38 -27.47 -10.27
C SER A 933 -9.73 -26.41 -9.24
N LEU A 934 -10.80 -25.66 -9.47
CA LEU A 934 -11.27 -24.61 -8.58
C LEU A 934 -12.80 -24.60 -8.51
N THR A 935 -13.35 -23.91 -7.52
CA THR A 935 -14.80 -23.67 -7.43
C THR A 935 -15.09 -22.21 -7.12
N SER A 936 -16.28 -21.76 -7.50
CA SER A 936 -16.78 -20.44 -7.13
C SER A 936 -18.29 -20.47 -6.88
N TYR A 937 -18.83 -19.32 -6.49
CA TYR A 937 -20.24 -19.09 -6.23
C TYR A 937 -20.61 -17.63 -6.53
N CYS A 938 -21.91 -17.35 -6.62
CA CYS A 938 -22.42 -16.11 -7.20
C CYS A 938 -21.85 -14.80 -6.63
N LYS A 939 -21.49 -14.74 -5.35
CA LYS A 939 -20.93 -13.51 -4.74
C LYS A 939 -19.48 -13.22 -5.13
N ARG A 940 -18.78 -14.17 -5.74
CA ARG A 940 -17.36 -14.05 -6.14
C ARG A 940 -17.17 -14.00 -7.66
N PHE A 941 -18.25 -14.12 -8.42
CA PHE A 941 -18.24 -14.09 -9.87
C PHE A 941 -17.68 -12.79 -10.45
N ASP A 942 -17.91 -11.66 -9.77
CA ASP A 942 -17.42 -10.35 -10.19
C ASP A 942 -15.89 -10.30 -10.31
N THR A 943 -15.16 -10.97 -9.42
CA THR A 943 -13.69 -11.00 -9.41
C THR A 943 -13.09 -12.31 -9.93
N LEU A 944 -13.87 -13.38 -10.06
CA LEU A 944 -13.41 -14.71 -10.47
C LEU A 944 -12.62 -14.72 -11.80
N HIS A 945 -13.02 -13.88 -12.74
CA HIS A 945 -12.38 -13.75 -14.05
C HIS A 945 -10.89 -13.34 -13.95
N LEU A 946 -10.51 -12.61 -12.89
CA LEU A 946 -9.13 -12.22 -12.62
C LEU A 946 -8.28 -13.43 -12.21
N THR A 947 -8.81 -14.25 -11.30
CA THR A 947 -8.19 -15.53 -10.88
C THR A 947 -8.04 -16.49 -12.05
N LEU A 948 -9.10 -16.65 -12.87
CA LEU A 948 -9.05 -17.53 -14.05
C LEU A 948 -7.99 -17.08 -15.06
N ASN A 949 -7.83 -15.77 -15.24
CA ASN A 949 -6.78 -15.24 -16.10
C ASN A 949 -5.38 -15.60 -15.57
N CYS A 950 -5.16 -15.57 -14.26
CA CYS A 950 -3.90 -16.04 -13.65
C CYS A 950 -3.65 -17.53 -13.92
N LEU A 951 -4.65 -18.38 -13.70
CA LEU A 951 -4.53 -19.84 -13.86
C LEU A 951 -4.34 -20.26 -15.32
N LEU A 952 -4.95 -19.54 -16.26
CA LEU A 952 -4.79 -19.80 -17.69
C LEU A 952 -3.45 -19.30 -18.24
N ASN A 953 -2.78 -18.36 -17.57
CA ASN A 953 -1.51 -17.77 -18.01
C ASN A 953 -0.28 -18.34 -17.29
N GLN A 954 -0.37 -19.53 -16.73
CA GLN A 954 0.77 -20.21 -16.10
C GLN A 954 1.87 -20.56 -17.12
N THR A 955 3.13 -20.50 -16.69
CA THR A 955 4.33 -20.85 -17.50
C THR A 955 4.33 -22.31 -17.96
N VAL A 956 3.69 -23.18 -17.17
CA VAL A 956 3.46 -24.60 -17.49
C VAL A 956 2.00 -24.82 -17.88
N LYS A 957 1.77 -25.56 -18.96
CA LYS A 957 0.41 -25.90 -19.41
C LYS A 957 -0.15 -27.07 -18.59
N ALA A 958 -1.28 -26.86 -17.92
CA ALA A 958 -2.13 -27.94 -17.43
C ALA A 958 -2.91 -28.57 -18.58
N ASP A 959 -3.22 -29.86 -18.49
CA ASP A 959 -4.05 -30.54 -19.50
C ASP A 959 -5.50 -30.06 -19.45
N ARG A 960 -6.00 -29.77 -18.24
CA ARG A 960 -7.36 -29.27 -18.01
C ARG A 960 -7.34 -28.22 -16.90
N ILE A 961 -8.18 -27.21 -17.04
CA ILE A 961 -8.47 -26.25 -15.97
C ILE A 961 -9.99 -26.30 -15.78
N ILE A 962 -10.46 -26.72 -14.61
CA ILE A 962 -11.88 -27.00 -14.36
C ILE A 962 -12.42 -26.09 -13.27
N LEU A 963 -13.40 -25.26 -13.61
CA LEU A 963 -14.20 -24.48 -12.67
C LEU A 963 -15.50 -25.23 -12.34
N TRP A 964 -15.65 -25.62 -11.07
CA TRP A 964 -16.88 -26.25 -10.57
C TRP A 964 -17.85 -25.22 -10.00
N ILE A 965 -19.08 -25.23 -10.51
CA ILE A 965 -20.18 -24.38 -10.05
C ILE A 965 -21.32 -25.26 -9.54
N ALA A 966 -22.06 -24.78 -8.54
CA ALA A 966 -23.24 -25.50 -8.08
C ALA A 966 -24.31 -25.54 -9.19
N GLU A 967 -25.04 -26.65 -9.33
CA GLU A 967 -26.09 -26.78 -10.35
C GLU A 967 -27.16 -25.69 -10.18
N SER A 968 -27.43 -25.27 -8.93
CA SER A 968 -28.33 -24.14 -8.62
C SER A 968 -27.83 -22.79 -9.14
N GLU A 969 -26.52 -22.66 -9.37
CA GLU A 969 -25.87 -21.44 -9.83
C GLU A 969 -25.37 -21.53 -11.28
N LYS A 970 -25.60 -22.67 -11.96
CA LYS A 970 -25.15 -22.95 -13.32
C LYS A 970 -25.44 -21.84 -14.33
N ASN A 971 -26.58 -21.24 -14.07
CA ASN A 971 -27.33 -20.34 -14.88
C ASN A 971 -26.93 -18.86 -14.62
N ILE A 972 -26.26 -18.58 -13.51
CA ILE A 972 -25.88 -17.21 -13.12
C ILE A 972 -24.36 -16.96 -13.21
N VAL A 973 -23.62 -17.86 -13.86
CA VAL A 973 -22.20 -17.66 -14.16
C VAL A 973 -22.06 -16.53 -15.18
N PRO A 974 -21.28 -15.47 -14.91
CA PRO A 974 -21.21 -14.31 -15.79
C PRO A 974 -20.37 -14.55 -17.05
N ASP A 975 -20.63 -13.75 -18.09
CA ASP A 975 -19.99 -13.87 -19.40
C ASP A 975 -18.48 -13.63 -19.33
N ASN A 976 -18.04 -12.79 -18.39
CA ASN A 976 -16.61 -12.54 -18.13
C ASN A 976 -15.87 -13.79 -17.59
N VAL A 977 -16.59 -14.81 -17.12
CA VAL A 977 -16.08 -16.13 -16.73
C VAL A 977 -16.29 -17.14 -17.88
N ILE A 978 -17.48 -17.16 -18.49
CA ILE A 978 -17.82 -18.07 -19.60
C ILE A 978 -16.87 -17.88 -20.80
N LYS A 979 -16.45 -16.65 -21.09
CA LYS A 979 -15.51 -16.36 -22.20
C LYS A 979 -14.17 -17.11 -22.09
N PHE A 980 -13.79 -17.60 -20.92
CA PHE A 980 -12.58 -18.39 -20.76
C PHE A 980 -12.73 -19.83 -21.26
N ILE A 981 -13.94 -20.31 -21.57
CA ILE A 981 -14.14 -21.63 -22.21
C ILE A 981 -13.39 -21.70 -23.54
N SER A 982 -13.43 -20.65 -24.36
CA SER A 982 -12.68 -20.59 -25.61
C SER A 982 -11.15 -20.56 -25.41
N HIS A 983 -10.70 -20.36 -24.17
CA HIS A 983 -9.29 -20.29 -23.78
C HIS A 983 -8.80 -21.56 -23.07
N GLY A 984 -9.65 -22.61 -22.99
CA GLY A 984 -9.30 -23.90 -22.39
C GLY A 984 -9.79 -24.09 -20.95
N LEU A 985 -10.70 -23.23 -20.46
CA LEU A 985 -11.44 -23.47 -19.23
C LEU A 985 -12.58 -24.48 -19.47
N GLU A 986 -12.74 -25.42 -18.56
CA GLU A 986 -13.93 -26.27 -18.47
C GLU A 986 -14.80 -25.79 -17.32
N ILE A 987 -16.04 -25.37 -17.61
CA ILE A 987 -17.02 -25.09 -16.55
C ILE A 987 -17.89 -26.33 -16.38
N LYS A 988 -17.86 -26.92 -15.18
CA LYS A 988 -18.65 -28.10 -14.84
C LYS A 988 -19.59 -27.79 -13.67
N TYR A 989 -20.72 -28.49 -13.66
CA TYR A 989 -21.77 -28.29 -12.69
C TYR A 989 -21.94 -29.53 -11.82
N CYS A 990 -22.15 -29.32 -10.53
CA CYS A 990 -22.33 -30.40 -9.57
C CYS A 990 -23.26 -29.98 -8.43
N LYS A 991 -23.66 -30.92 -7.59
CA LYS A 991 -24.43 -30.63 -6.37
C LYS A 991 -23.69 -29.60 -5.51
N ASP A 992 -24.41 -28.67 -4.89
CA ASP A 992 -23.80 -27.71 -3.98
C ASP A 992 -23.32 -28.39 -2.69
N ILE A 993 -22.08 -28.85 -2.71
CA ILE A 993 -21.34 -29.38 -1.57
C ILE A 993 -20.38 -28.31 -1.03
N LYS A 994 -20.65 -27.02 -1.23
CA LYS A 994 -19.83 -25.88 -0.78
C LYS A 994 -18.38 -25.96 -1.31
N SER A 995 -17.37 -25.70 -0.47
CA SER A 995 -15.96 -25.65 -0.89
C SER A 995 -15.43 -26.98 -1.43
N TYR A 996 -16.04 -28.12 -1.06
CA TYR A 996 -15.70 -29.45 -1.58
C TYR A 996 -15.85 -29.58 -3.11
N LYS A 997 -16.65 -28.70 -3.74
CA LYS A 997 -16.80 -28.62 -5.20
C LYS A 997 -15.45 -28.50 -5.91
N LYS A 998 -14.43 -27.92 -5.28
CA LYS A 998 -13.12 -27.68 -5.91
C LYS A 998 -12.30 -28.93 -6.20
N ILE A 999 -12.64 -30.10 -5.64
CA ILE A 999 -11.84 -31.31 -5.82
C ILE A 999 -12.64 -32.61 -5.88
N ILE A 1000 -13.72 -32.75 -5.09
CA ILE A 1000 -14.48 -34.02 -5.01
C ILE A 1000 -15.06 -34.44 -6.37
N PRO A 1001 -15.68 -33.55 -7.17
CA PRO A 1001 -16.18 -33.92 -8.48
C PRO A 1001 -15.04 -34.27 -9.47
N THR A 1002 -13.90 -33.57 -9.40
CA THR A 1002 -12.72 -33.88 -10.23
C THR A 1002 -12.15 -35.25 -9.90
N LEU A 1003 -12.10 -35.65 -8.63
CA LEU A 1003 -11.66 -36.98 -8.23
C LEU A 1003 -12.57 -38.09 -8.77
N LYS A 1004 -13.87 -37.82 -8.94
CA LYS A 1004 -14.82 -38.75 -9.56
C LYS A 1004 -14.69 -38.78 -11.09
N ASP A 1005 -14.44 -37.62 -11.69
CA ASP A 1005 -14.33 -37.44 -13.15
C ASP A 1005 -13.00 -37.97 -13.71
N ASP A 1006 -11.90 -37.80 -12.98
CA ASP A 1006 -10.55 -38.15 -13.44
C ASP A 1006 -9.65 -38.63 -12.27
N PRO A 1007 -9.87 -39.86 -11.76
CA PRO A 1007 -9.19 -40.38 -10.56
C PRO A 1007 -7.68 -40.64 -10.73
N ASN A 1008 -7.20 -40.68 -11.98
CA ASN A 1008 -5.82 -41.03 -12.33
C ASN A 1008 -4.96 -39.80 -12.64
N SER A 1009 -5.48 -38.59 -12.42
CA SER A 1009 -4.81 -37.33 -12.73
C SER A 1009 -4.14 -36.71 -11.50
N PHE A 1010 -3.06 -35.95 -11.73
CA PHE A 1010 -2.58 -34.97 -10.76
C PHE A 1010 -3.58 -33.82 -10.69
N ILE A 1011 -4.01 -33.45 -9.48
CA ILE A 1011 -4.97 -32.38 -9.29
C ILE A 1011 -4.32 -31.27 -8.49
N VAL A 1012 -4.31 -30.05 -9.03
CA VAL A 1012 -3.92 -28.84 -8.31
C VAL A 1012 -5.16 -28.06 -7.96
N THR A 1013 -5.39 -27.78 -6.68
CA THR A 1013 -6.51 -26.93 -6.26
C THR A 1013 -6.15 -25.45 -6.27
N ALA A 1014 -7.09 -24.60 -6.65
CA ALA A 1014 -7.01 -23.14 -6.49
C ALA A 1014 -8.32 -22.59 -5.91
N ASP A 1015 -8.25 -21.41 -5.30
CA ASP A 1015 -9.40 -20.63 -4.84
C ASP A 1015 -9.74 -19.52 -5.85
N ASP A 1016 -10.94 -18.95 -5.74
CA ASP A 1016 -11.53 -18.05 -6.74
C ASP A 1016 -11.27 -16.56 -6.52
N ASP A 1017 -10.66 -16.19 -5.39
CA ASP A 1017 -10.47 -14.81 -4.93
C ASP A 1017 -8.98 -14.39 -4.79
N LEU A 1018 -8.05 -15.21 -5.28
CA LEU A 1018 -6.61 -14.96 -5.15
C LEU A 1018 -5.92 -14.70 -6.50
N TYR A 1019 -4.90 -13.86 -6.48
CA TYR A 1019 -3.93 -13.73 -7.55
C TYR A 1019 -2.91 -14.88 -7.49
N TYR A 1020 -2.66 -15.51 -8.65
CA TYR A 1020 -1.60 -16.50 -8.83
C TYR A 1020 -0.54 -15.96 -9.80
N ALA A 1021 0.72 -15.94 -9.37
CA ALA A 1021 1.85 -15.58 -10.23
C ALA A 1021 2.02 -16.59 -11.38
N GLU A 1022 2.65 -16.17 -12.49
CA GLU A 1022 2.78 -17.01 -13.70
C GLU A 1022 3.60 -18.29 -13.47
N ASP A 1023 4.52 -18.30 -12.50
CA ASP A 1023 5.36 -19.44 -12.10
C ASP A 1023 4.70 -20.35 -11.02
N TRP A 1024 3.45 -20.08 -10.62
CA TRP A 1024 2.79 -20.78 -9.50
C TRP A 1024 2.66 -22.29 -9.73
N LEU A 1025 2.19 -22.71 -10.90
CA LEU A 1025 2.03 -24.12 -11.25
C LEU A 1025 3.37 -24.82 -11.46
N GLU A 1026 4.33 -24.11 -12.08
CA GLU A 1026 5.69 -24.60 -12.29
C GLU A 1026 6.39 -24.91 -10.97
N ASN A 1027 6.24 -24.03 -9.98
CA ASN A 1027 6.84 -24.19 -8.66
C ASN A 1027 6.28 -25.42 -7.90
N LEU A 1028 4.97 -25.70 -7.99
CA LEU A 1028 4.37 -26.93 -7.42
C LEU A 1028 4.92 -28.20 -8.08
N ILE A 1029 5.00 -28.19 -9.41
CA ILE A 1029 5.50 -29.33 -10.20
C ILE A 1029 6.99 -29.55 -9.91
N GLY A 1030 7.80 -28.48 -9.93
CA GLY A 1030 9.23 -28.53 -9.70
C GLY A 1030 9.60 -28.97 -8.28
N ALA A 1031 8.72 -28.74 -7.30
CA ALA A 1031 8.92 -29.19 -5.94
C ALA A 1031 8.49 -30.65 -5.70
N TRP A 1032 7.71 -31.27 -6.60
CA TRP A 1032 7.36 -32.69 -6.52
C TRP A 1032 8.55 -33.57 -6.88
N ASN A 1033 8.82 -34.58 -6.04
CA ASN A 1033 10.05 -35.37 -6.09
C ASN A 1033 9.88 -36.76 -6.74
N GLY A 1034 8.74 -37.05 -7.37
CA GLY A 1034 8.45 -38.37 -7.93
C GLY A 1034 7.63 -39.30 -7.02
N ASP A 1035 7.38 -38.93 -5.76
CA ASP A 1035 6.67 -39.77 -4.80
C ASP A 1035 5.16 -39.48 -4.77
N TYR A 1036 4.33 -40.47 -5.10
CA TYR A 1036 2.86 -40.37 -5.08
C TYR A 1036 2.29 -40.32 -3.65
N LYS A 1037 3.10 -40.64 -2.64
CA LYS A 1037 2.77 -40.42 -1.22
C LYS A 1037 3.25 -39.05 -0.71
N VAL A 1038 3.61 -38.13 -1.61
CA VAL A 1038 3.97 -36.75 -1.29
C VAL A 1038 3.06 -35.75 -2.02
N VAL A 1039 2.32 -34.98 -1.25
CA VAL A 1039 1.57 -33.80 -1.70
C VAL A 1039 2.45 -32.57 -1.59
N VAL A 1040 2.36 -31.66 -2.55
CA VAL A 1040 3.16 -30.43 -2.57
C VAL A 1040 2.25 -29.22 -2.42
N ALA A 1041 2.59 -28.29 -1.54
CA ALA A 1041 1.79 -27.09 -1.28
C ALA A 1041 2.64 -25.82 -1.31
N HIS A 1042 2.07 -24.71 -1.78
CA HIS A 1042 2.69 -23.39 -1.63
C HIS A 1042 2.64 -22.88 -0.19
N ARG A 1043 1.58 -23.23 0.55
CA ARG A 1043 1.40 -22.85 1.94
C ARG A 1043 0.92 -24.03 2.78
N ALA A 1044 1.53 -24.19 3.96
CA ALA A 1044 1.10 -25.14 4.96
C ALA A 1044 1.23 -24.56 6.37
N HIS A 1045 0.46 -25.11 7.31
CA HIS A 1045 0.61 -24.91 8.74
C HIS A 1045 1.26 -26.15 9.37
N LYS A 1046 2.17 -25.97 10.32
CA LYS A 1046 2.76 -27.07 11.07
C LYS A 1046 1.85 -27.46 12.23
N ILE A 1047 1.26 -28.65 12.18
CA ILE A 1047 0.50 -29.21 13.30
C ILE A 1047 1.45 -29.43 14.46
N ILE A 1048 1.10 -28.84 15.59
CA ILE A 1048 1.83 -29.02 16.85
C ILE A 1048 1.06 -30.05 17.68
N LEU A 1049 1.80 -31.00 18.26
CA LEU A 1049 1.22 -32.05 19.08
C LEU A 1049 1.39 -31.72 20.56
N ASP A 1050 0.39 -32.11 21.34
CA ASP A 1050 0.46 -32.10 22.79
C ASP A 1050 1.31 -33.27 23.32
N LYS A 1051 1.45 -33.35 24.64
CA LYS A 1051 2.21 -34.41 25.33
C LYS A 1051 1.64 -35.83 25.12
N ASN A 1052 0.41 -35.95 24.64
CA ASN A 1052 -0.25 -37.23 24.34
C ASN A 1052 -0.17 -37.58 22.84
N GLY A 1053 0.50 -36.76 22.03
CA GLY A 1053 0.64 -36.95 20.59
C GLY A 1053 -0.58 -36.53 19.77
N LEU A 1054 -1.50 -35.74 20.34
CA LEU A 1054 -2.69 -35.22 19.65
C LEU A 1054 -2.50 -33.77 19.22
N PRO A 1055 -3.13 -33.29 18.14
CA PRO A 1055 -3.07 -31.89 17.73
C PRO A 1055 -3.54 -30.95 18.84
N VAL A 1056 -2.73 -29.92 19.13
CA VAL A 1056 -3.19 -28.76 19.92
C VAL A 1056 -4.24 -27.97 19.12
N PRO A 1057 -4.98 -27.02 19.74
CA PRO A 1057 -5.94 -26.19 19.02
C PRO A 1057 -5.33 -25.53 17.76
N TYR A 1058 -6.12 -25.41 16.69
CA TYR A 1058 -5.72 -24.94 15.36
C TYR A 1058 -5.00 -23.59 15.39
N LYS A 1059 -5.48 -22.66 16.24
CA LYS A 1059 -4.85 -21.35 16.47
C LYS A 1059 -3.42 -21.43 17.02
N GLU A 1060 -3.05 -22.55 17.64
CA GLU A 1060 -1.73 -22.78 18.24
C GLU A 1060 -0.77 -23.51 17.29
N TRP A 1061 -1.19 -23.88 16.07
CA TRP A 1061 -0.33 -24.49 15.06
C TRP A 1061 0.78 -23.51 14.61
N GLY A 1062 1.82 -24.00 13.93
CA GLY A 1062 2.84 -23.15 13.31
C GLY A 1062 2.30 -22.58 12.00
N TRP A 1063 1.83 -21.34 12.00
CA TRP A 1063 1.25 -20.72 10.80
C TRP A 1063 2.35 -20.41 9.78
N GLU A 1064 1.98 -20.49 8.50
CA GLU A 1064 2.86 -20.22 7.35
C GLU A 1064 4.28 -20.79 7.53
N TYR A 1065 4.39 -22.10 7.74
CA TYR A 1065 5.66 -22.76 8.03
C TYR A 1065 6.64 -22.59 6.85
N ASP A 1066 7.58 -21.64 6.97
CA ASP A 1066 8.38 -21.09 5.87
C ASP A 1066 9.89 -21.37 5.97
N VAL A 1067 10.31 -22.25 6.89
CA VAL A 1067 11.75 -22.46 7.18
C VAL A 1067 12.28 -23.86 6.84
N SER A 1068 11.53 -24.76 6.19
CA SER A 1068 12.14 -25.98 5.65
C SER A 1068 11.36 -26.66 4.51
N ASN A 1069 12.11 -27.30 3.60
CA ASN A 1069 11.58 -28.21 2.57
C ASN A 1069 11.23 -29.60 3.15
N ASP A 1070 11.02 -29.72 4.47
CA ASP A 1070 10.84 -31.01 5.13
C ASP A 1070 9.50 -31.65 4.74
N ILE A 1071 9.57 -32.90 4.31
CA ILE A 1071 8.42 -33.73 4.00
C ILE A 1071 7.90 -34.33 5.31
N SER A 1072 6.70 -33.93 5.75
CA SER A 1072 6.17 -34.37 7.05
C SER A 1072 4.68 -34.64 7.00
N SER A 1073 4.23 -35.62 7.79
CA SER A 1073 2.80 -35.90 8.01
C SER A 1073 2.13 -34.83 8.88
N LEU A 1074 2.91 -33.95 9.52
CA LEU A 1074 2.42 -32.86 10.37
C LEU A 1074 2.33 -31.52 9.63
N ASN A 1075 2.66 -31.50 8.34
CA ASN A 1075 2.44 -30.32 7.51
C ASN A 1075 0.99 -30.36 7.00
N PHE A 1076 0.19 -29.39 7.41
CA PHE A 1076 -1.21 -29.21 7.04
C PHE A 1076 -1.30 -28.24 5.85
N PRO A 1077 -1.55 -28.71 4.62
CA PRO A 1077 -1.63 -27.85 3.46
C PRO A 1077 -2.91 -27.02 3.51
N THR A 1078 -2.82 -25.73 3.18
CA THR A 1078 -4.00 -24.87 2.99
C THR A 1078 -4.22 -24.69 1.50
N SER A 1079 -5.33 -25.22 0.99
CA SER A 1079 -5.55 -25.37 -0.46
C SER A 1079 -5.72 -24.05 -1.22
N GLY A 1080 -6.06 -22.95 -0.55
CA GLY A 1080 -6.20 -21.64 -1.20
C GLY A 1080 -4.91 -21.09 -1.83
N ALA A 1081 -3.74 -21.40 -1.28
CA ALA A 1081 -2.47 -21.00 -1.88
C ALA A 1081 -2.03 -21.92 -3.04
N GLY A 1082 -2.71 -23.05 -3.27
CA GLY A 1082 -2.32 -24.05 -4.24
C GLY A 1082 -1.69 -25.30 -3.65
N VAL A 1083 -2.27 -26.46 -3.96
CA VAL A 1083 -1.80 -27.78 -3.51
C VAL A 1083 -1.90 -28.79 -4.66
N LEU A 1084 -0.78 -29.43 -4.97
CA LEU A 1084 -0.65 -30.51 -5.95
C LEU A 1084 -0.85 -31.87 -5.28
N TYR A 1085 -1.94 -32.54 -5.64
CA TYR A 1085 -2.31 -33.88 -5.21
C TYR A 1085 -1.98 -34.92 -6.28
N PRO A 1086 -1.09 -35.89 -6.01
CA PRO A 1086 -0.86 -37.01 -6.90
C PRO A 1086 -2.08 -37.96 -7.01
N PRO A 1087 -2.21 -38.71 -8.11
CA PRO A 1087 -3.21 -39.77 -8.24
C PRO A 1087 -3.23 -40.71 -7.03
N HIS A 1088 -4.43 -41.06 -6.56
CA HIS A 1088 -4.66 -42.00 -5.45
C HIS A 1088 -4.01 -41.62 -4.10
N CYS A 1089 -3.68 -40.34 -3.88
CA CYS A 1089 -3.08 -39.89 -2.62
C CYS A 1089 -4.08 -39.88 -1.45
N PHE A 1090 -5.39 -39.84 -1.72
CA PHE A 1090 -6.42 -39.82 -0.66
C PHE A 1090 -6.87 -41.22 -0.21
N TYR A 1091 -7.31 -41.32 1.03
CA TYR A 1091 -8.00 -42.49 1.58
C TYR A 1091 -9.38 -42.66 0.95
N HIS A 1092 -9.89 -43.90 0.90
CA HIS A 1092 -11.09 -44.25 0.12
C HIS A 1092 -12.37 -43.51 0.53
N ASP A 1093 -12.45 -43.01 1.77
CA ASP A 1093 -13.58 -42.21 2.24
C ASP A 1093 -13.68 -40.83 1.59
N ILE A 1094 -12.65 -40.36 0.89
CA ILE A 1094 -12.55 -38.99 0.34
C ILE A 1094 -13.81 -38.48 -0.35
N ILE A 1095 -14.52 -39.33 -1.10
CA ILE A 1095 -15.74 -38.98 -1.84
C ILE A 1095 -17.06 -39.20 -1.06
N ASN A 1096 -17.00 -39.63 0.20
CA ASN A 1096 -18.17 -39.91 1.04
C ASN A 1096 -18.79 -38.62 1.58
N GLU A 1097 -19.86 -38.18 0.91
CA GLU A 1097 -20.56 -36.93 1.20
C GLU A 1097 -21.20 -36.87 2.59
N GLU A 1098 -21.71 -38.00 3.08
CA GLU A 1098 -22.30 -38.07 4.42
C GLU A 1098 -21.23 -37.81 5.49
N LEU A 1099 -20.06 -38.45 5.34
CA LEU A 1099 -18.97 -38.31 6.31
C LEU A 1099 -18.37 -36.91 6.34
N PHE A 1100 -18.05 -36.30 5.18
CA PHE A 1100 -17.46 -34.95 5.22
C PHE A 1100 -18.47 -33.87 5.63
N SER A 1101 -19.75 -34.06 5.33
CA SER A 1101 -20.83 -33.17 5.79
C SER A 1101 -21.04 -33.26 7.30
N GLU A 1102 -20.87 -34.45 7.89
CA GLU A 1102 -20.98 -34.66 9.33
C GLU A 1102 -19.72 -34.18 10.09
N LEU A 1103 -18.55 -34.63 9.64
CA LEU A 1103 -17.29 -34.51 10.37
C LEU A 1103 -16.60 -33.17 10.13
N SER A 1104 -16.75 -32.58 8.94
CA SER A 1104 -15.97 -31.42 8.51
C SER A 1104 -16.79 -30.37 7.72
N PRO A 1105 -18.02 -30.02 8.12
CA PRO A 1105 -18.88 -29.13 7.33
C PRO A 1105 -18.21 -27.77 7.07
N GLY A 1106 -18.02 -27.43 5.79
CA GLY A 1106 -17.45 -26.14 5.37
C GLY A 1106 -15.94 -25.97 5.63
N THR A 1107 -15.21 -27.04 5.94
CA THR A 1107 -13.76 -27.01 6.17
C THR A 1107 -13.04 -28.11 5.37
N ASP A 1108 -13.08 -27.99 4.05
CA ASP A 1108 -12.49 -28.93 3.09
C ASP A 1108 -10.99 -29.20 3.32
N ASP A 1109 -10.19 -28.19 3.69
CA ASP A 1109 -8.77 -28.39 4.04
C ASP A 1109 -8.55 -29.46 5.13
N ILE A 1110 -9.41 -29.46 6.16
CA ILE A 1110 -9.34 -30.44 7.25
C ILE A 1110 -9.61 -31.85 6.73
N TRP A 1111 -10.66 -31.99 5.92
CA TRP A 1111 -11.02 -33.28 5.31
C TRP A 1111 -9.91 -33.80 4.40
N LEU A 1112 -9.41 -32.97 3.47
CA LEU A 1112 -8.37 -33.35 2.51
C LEU A 1112 -7.07 -33.77 3.20
N TYR A 1113 -6.67 -33.05 4.25
CA TYR A 1113 -5.51 -33.41 5.05
C TYR A 1113 -5.69 -34.77 5.74
N TRP A 1114 -6.83 -35.02 6.41
CA TRP A 1114 -7.05 -36.31 7.09
C TRP A 1114 -7.11 -37.47 6.09
N MET A 1115 -7.72 -37.28 4.92
CA MET A 1115 -7.75 -38.31 3.89
C MET A 1115 -6.37 -38.60 3.31
N CYS A 1116 -5.52 -37.60 3.12
CA CYS A 1116 -4.10 -37.81 2.81
C CYS A 1116 -3.40 -38.59 3.93
N ARG A 1117 -3.57 -38.15 5.18
CA ARG A 1117 -2.91 -38.74 6.35
C ARG A 1117 -3.30 -40.21 6.55
N MET A 1118 -4.58 -40.54 6.42
CA MET A 1118 -5.10 -41.91 6.56
C MET A 1118 -4.54 -42.86 5.50
N ASN A 1119 -4.14 -42.31 4.36
CA ASN A 1119 -3.46 -43.05 3.29
C ASN A 1119 -1.92 -42.97 3.39
N GLY A 1120 -1.38 -42.49 4.51
CA GLY A 1120 0.07 -42.40 4.76
C GLY A 1120 0.81 -41.32 3.96
N VAL A 1121 0.08 -40.36 3.38
CA VAL A 1121 0.66 -39.28 2.56
C VAL A 1121 1.27 -38.19 3.44
N LYS A 1122 2.43 -37.70 3.02
CA LYS A 1122 3.16 -36.59 3.65
C LYS A 1122 3.07 -35.34 2.77
N VAL A 1123 3.32 -34.17 3.36
CA VAL A 1123 3.20 -32.89 2.67
C VAL A 1123 4.54 -32.17 2.65
N LYS A 1124 4.91 -31.64 1.48
CA LYS A 1124 6.10 -30.84 1.21
C LYS A 1124 5.70 -29.41 0.85
N VAL A 1125 6.42 -28.43 1.36
CA VAL A 1125 6.23 -27.01 0.99
C VAL A 1125 7.26 -26.61 -0.08
N VAL A 1126 6.86 -25.77 -1.03
CA VAL A 1126 7.67 -25.32 -2.19
C VAL A 1126 8.94 -24.54 -1.78
N GLY A 1127 8.99 -23.97 -0.57
CA GLY A 1127 10.16 -23.31 0.01
C GLY A 1127 10.30 -21.82 -0.30
N LYS A 1128 9.73 -21.32 -1.41
CA LYS A 1128 9.57 -19.89 -1.71
C LYS A 1128 8.23 -19.42 -1.13
N LYS A 1129 8.24 -18.38 -0.28
CA LYS A 1129 7.00 -17.82 0.27
C LYS A 1129 6.17 -17.17 -0.85
N MET A 1130 4.94 -17.62 -1.03
CA MET A 1130 3.96 -17.00 -1.91
C MET A 1130 3.28 -15.84 -1.20
N GLU A 1131 3.25 -14.66 -1.83
CA GLU A 1131 2.43 -13.55 -1.36
C GLU A 1131 0.96 -13.84 -1.67
N LEU A 1132 0.09 -13.70 -0.67
CA LEU A 1132 -1.35 -13.86 -0.82
C LEU A 1132 -1.95 -12.50 -1.12
N LEU A 1133 -2.28 -12.30 -2.38
CA LEU A 1133 -2.92 -11.10 -2.88
C LEU A 1133 -4.37 -11.45 -3.23
N GLU A 1134 -5.31 -10.93 -2.44
CA GLU A 1134 -6.76 -11.08 -2.65
C GLU A 1134 -7.27 -9.96 -3.57
N TRP A 1135 -8.26 -10.26 -4.40
CA TRP A 1135 -8.89 -9.25 -5.27
C TRP A 1135 -9.80 -8.30 -4.47
N GLU A 1136 -9.57 -6.98 -4.57
CA GLU A 1136 -10.46 -5.97 -3.97
C GLU A 1136 -11.86 -6.04 -4.65
N GLY A 1137 -12.92 -6.23 -3.84
CA GLY A 1137 -14.30 -6.29 -4.32
C GLY A 1137 -15.11 -7.52 -3.88
N ALA A 1138 -14.49 -8.50 -3.21
CA ALA A 1138 -15.22 -9.61 -2.60
C ALA A 1138 -16.04 -9.13 -1.38
N LEU A 1139 -17.28 -8.69 -1.59
CA LEU A 1139 -18.19 -8.12 -0.58
C LEU A 1139 -18.66 -9.10 0.53
N ALA A 1140 -18.15 -10.34 0.59
CA ALA A 1140 -18.54 -11.33 1.58
C ALA A 1140 -17.48 -11.46 2.69
N GLN A 1141 -17.91 -11.50 3.97
CA GLN A 1141 -17.01 -11.87 5.07
C GLN A 1141 -16.30 -13.19 4.73
N PRO A 1142 -14.97 -13.22 4.72
CA PRO A 1142 -14.24 -14.45 4.41
C PRO A 1142 -14.59 -15.56 5.40
N LEU A 1143 -14.83 -16.78 4.92
CA LEU A 1143 -15.15 -17.94 5.79
C LEU A 1143 -14.06 -18.22 6.86
N TRP A 1144 -12.83 -17.74 6.66
CA TRP A 1144 -11.77 -17.82 7.66
C TRP A 1144 -12.11 -17.03 8.94
N HIS A 1145 -12.89 -15.95 8.87
CA HIS A 1145 -13.30 -15.16 10.03
C HIS A 1145 -14.10 -16.02 11.02
N ASP A 1146 -15.12 -16.75 10.55
CA ASP A 1146 -15.92 -17.65 11.38
C ASP A 1146 -15.15 -18.91 11.80
N ASN A 1147 -14.35 -19.49 10.91
CA ASN A 1147 -13.60 -20.71 11.19
C ASN A 1147 -12.46 -20.49 12.21
N LEU A 1148 -11.90 -19.28 12.28
CA LEU A 1148 -10.78 -18.91 13.16
C LEU A 1148 -11.25 -18.22 14.46
N LEU A 1149 -12.15 -17.24 14.39
CA LEU A 1149 -12.55 -16.43 15.55
C LEU A 1149 -13.62 -17.13 16.41
N ASN A 1150 -14.46 -17.98 15.82
CA ASN A 1150 -15.54 -18.69 16.52
C ASN A 1150 -15.24 -20.18 16.80
N GLY A 1151 -14.01 -20.66 16.56
CA GLY A 1151 -13.56 -22.01 16.91
C GLY A 1151 -14.10 -23.15 16.01
N GLY A 1152 -14.54 -22.83 14.78
CA GLY A 1152 -15.10 -23.80 13.83
C GLY A 1152 -14.12 -24.91 13.42
N ASN A 1153 -12.86 -24.55 13.12
CA ASN A 1153 -11.82 -25.52 12.74
C ASN A 1153 -11.52 -26.52 13.87
N ASP A 1154 -11.42 -26.05 15.11
CA ASP A 1154 -11.18 -26.90 16.28
C ASP A 1154 -12.31 -27.89 16.54
N LYS A 1155 -13.56 -27.49 16.27
CA LYS A 1155 -14.73 -28.37 16.39
C LYS A 1155 -14.68 -29.51 15.37
N ASN A 1156 -14.34 -29.20 14.12
CA ASN A 1156 -14.24 -30.20 13.06
C ASN A 1156 -13.02 -31.12 13.26
N ILE A 1157 -11.86 -30.57 13.68
CA ILE A 1157 -10.70 -31.37 14.08
C ILE A 1157 -11.05 -32.37 15.19
N LYS A 1158 -11.78 -31.96 16.23
CA LYS A 1158 -12.21 -32.87 17.31
C LYS A 1158 -13.08 -34.03 16.79
N LYS A 1159 -13.96 -33.77 15.82
CA LYS A 1159 -14.77 -34.82 15.18
C LYS A 1159 -13.89 -35.78 14.37
N MET A 1160 -12.96 -35.25 13.58
CA MET A 1160 -11.99 -36.06 12.83
C MET A 1160 -11.12 -36.93 13.76
N LEU A 1161 -10.65 -36.35 14.88
CA LEU A 1161 -9.91 -37.07 15.92
C LEU A 1161 -10.73 -38.20 16.54
N LYS A 1162 -12.02 -37.97 16.82
CA LYS A 1162 -12.91 -38.99 17.39
C LYS A 1162 -13.18 -40.14 16.41
N HIS A 1163 -13.31 -39.83 15.13
CA HIS A 1163 -13.67 -40.81 14.10
C HIS A 1163 -12.45 -41.60 13.59
N TYR A 1164 -11.40 -40.90 13.14
CA TYR A 1164 -10.22 -41.49 12.50
C TYR A 1164 -9.00 -41.61 13.43
N GLY A 1165 -8.99 -40.93 14.57
CA GLY A 1165 -7.84 -40.88 15.46
C GLY A 1165 -6.69 -40.00 14.93
N PHE A 1166 -5.58 -40.00 15.68
CA PHE A 1166 -4.35 -39.31 15.31
C PHE A 1166 -3.14 -40.02 15.93
N LYS A 1167 -2.67 -41.10 15.27
CA LYS A 1167 -1.41 -41.77 15.65
C LYS A 1167 -0.26 -41.15 14.87
N ASN A 1168 0.85 -40.86 15.56
CA ASN A 1168 2.06 -40.33 14.96
C ASN A 1168 3.01 -41.49 14.61
N ASN A 1169 2.97 -41.98 13.37
CA ASN A 1169 3.72 -43.18 12.94
C ASN A 1169 5.19 -42.88 12.60
N GLU A 1170 5.78 -41.78 13.10
CA GLU A 1170 7.19 -41.44 12.80
C GLU A 1170 8.21 -42.22 13.66
N HIS A 1171 7.75 -43.11 14.54
CA HIS A 1171 8.58 -44.10 15.23
C HIS A 1171 7.93 -45.49 15.21
N ASN A 1172 8.30 -46.31 14.23
CA ASN A 1172 8.61 -47.74 14.35
C ASN A 1172 8.90 -48.31 12.96
N ASN A 1173 10.14 -48.77 12.77
CA ASN A 1173 10.48 -49.76 11.75
C ASN A 1173 10.04 -51.14 12.24
N GLU A 1174 9.65 -51.98 11.29
CA GLU A 1174 9.39 -53.43 11.34
C GLU A 1174 7.93 -53.88 11.59
N GLU A 1175 7.42 -54.56 10.54
CA GLU A 1175 6.35 -55.57 10.50
C GLU A 1175 4.92 -55.16 10.92
N ASP A 1176 4.07 -54.86 9.93
CA ASP A 1176 3.05 -55.86 9.55
C ASP A 1176 2.46 -55.59 8.15
N MET A 1177 2.23 -56.68 7.43
CA MET A 1177 1.82 -56.75 6.04
C MET A 1177 0.31 -56.59 5.84
N SER A 1178 -0.02 -56.28 4.58
CA SER A 1178 -1.31 -56.42 3.89
C SER A 1178 -2.28 -55.24 4.06
N VAL A 1179 -2.42 -54.45 2.99
CA VAL A 1179 -3.49 -54.62 2.00
C VAL A 1179 -3.29 -53.54 0.91
N VAL A 1180 -2.99 -54.04 -0.30
CA VAL A 1180 -3.21 -53.48 -1.65
C VAL A 1180 -2.40 -52.23 -2.07
N ASN A 1181 -1.30 -52.50 -2.77
CA ASN A 1181 -0.69 -51.65 -3.80
C ASN A 1181 -1.40 -51.90 -5.14
N ASP A 1182 -1.51 -50.88 -6.00
CA ASP A 1182 -1.28 -51.02 -7.44
C ASP A 1182 -1.15 -49.64 -8.13
N ALA A 1183 0.09 -49.25 -8.44
CA ALA A 1183 0.43 -48.28 -9.48
C ALA A 1183 1.86 -48.57 -9.98
N PHE A 1184 1.96 -48.88 -11.28
CA PHE A 1184 3.11 -49.07 -12.19
C PHE A 1184 4.55 -48.94 -11.66
N SER A 1185 5.43 -49.86 -12.08
CA SER A 1185 6.89 -49.72 -11.91
C SER A 1185 7.64 -49.66 -13.26
N PHE A 1186 8.69 -48.84 -13.30
CA PHE A 1186 9.60 -48.69 -14.43
C PHE A 1186 11.02 -49.10 -14.00
N SER A 1187 11.72 -49.87 -14.83
CA SER A 1187 13.13 -50.19 -14.64
C SER A 1187 13.96 -49.78 -15.86
N HIS A 1188 15.24 -49.51 -15.63
CA HIS A 1188 16.19 -49.10 -16.66
C HIS A 1188 17.25 -50.19 -16.84
N GLU A 1189 17.30 -50.78 -18.03
CA GLU A 1189 18.41 -51.62 -18.45
C GLU A 1189 18.89 -51.15 -19.83
N ASP A 1190 20.21 -51.01 -19.98
CA ASP A 1190 20.91 -50.70 -21.23
C ASP A 1190 20.30 -49.57 -22.08
N LYS A 1191 20.03 -48.44 -21.42
CA LYS A 1191 19.54 -47.18 -22.01
C LYS A 1191 18.14 -47.25 -22.65
N LEU A 1192 17.31 -48.23 -22.30
CA LEU A 1192 15.88 -48.22 -22.57
C LEU A 1192 15.08 -48.36 -21.26
N VAL A 1193 13.98 -47.62 -21.16
CA VAL A 1193 13.06 -47.67 -20.01
C VAL A 1193 11.99 -48.72 -20.31
N CYS A 1194 11.92 -49.77 -19.49
CA CYS A 1194 10.90 -50.80 -19.59
C CYS A 1194 9.83 -50.58 -18.51
N MET A 1195 8.56 -50.50 -18.95
CA MET A 1195 7.38 -50.38 -18.08
C MET A 1195 6.81 -51.77 -17.77
N HIS A 1196 6.63 -52.10 -16.49
CA HIS A 1196 5.94 -53.32 -16.08
C HIS A 1196 4.51 -52.99 -15.62
N LEU A 1197 3.52 -53.53 -16.32
CA LEU A 1197 2.09 -53.35 -16.02
C LEU A 1197 1.62 -54.38 -14.97
N PRO A 1198 0.80 -54.00 -13.96
CA PRO A 1198 0.15 -54.95 -13.07
C PRO A 1198 -1.04 -55.63 -13.76
N ASN A 1199 -0.98 -56.97 -13.77
CA ASN A 1199 -2.04 -57.95 -14.03
C ASN A 1199 -2.63 -58.09 -15.46
N LYS A 1200 -2.89 -59.37 -15.81
CA LYS A 1200 -3.04 -59.91 -17.18
C LYS A 1200 -4.47 -60.05 -17.70
N ASP A 1201 -5.48 -59.68 -16.92
CA ASP A 1201 -6.88 -59.98 -17.23
C ASP A 1201 -7.80 -58.74 -17.18
N ASP A 1202 -7.53 -57.70 -17.98
CA ASP A 1202 -8.60 -56.75 -18.34
C ASP A 1202 -8.54 -56.21 -19.79
N TYR A 1203 -9.74 -56.26 -20.37
CA TYR A 1203 -10.40 -55.72 -21.56
C TYR A 1203 -9.61 -55.22 -22.79
N ILE A 1204 -8.49 -54.51 -22.66
CA ILE A 1204 -7.87 -53.82 -23.81
C ILE A 1204 -7.14 -54.80 -24.75
N GLN A 1205 -6.64 -55.93 -24.24
CA GLN A 1205 -6.16 -57.03 -25.09
C GLN A 1205 -7.31 -57.74 -25.84
N ASN A 1206 -8.55 -57.70 -25.35
CA ASN A 1206 -9.72 -58.25 -26.07
C ASN A 1206 -10.24 -57.30 -27.15
N VAL A 1207 -10.04 -56.00 -26.98
CA VAL A 1207 -10.38 -55.02 -28.02
C VAL A 1207 -9.30 -54.97 -29.11
N ILE A 1208 -8.01 -55.16 -28.76
CA ILE A 1208 -6.92 -55.20 -29.76
C ILE A 1208 -6.85 -56.56 -30.50
N LYS A 1209 -7.26 -57.68 -29.90
CA LYS A 1209 -7.37 -58.98 -30.61
C LYS A 1209 -8.58 -59.09 -31.54
N SER A 1210 -9.55 -58.19 -31.48
CA SER A 1210 -10.80 -58.31 -32.28
C SER A 1210 -10.81 -57.54 -33.59
N THR A 1211 -9.73 -56.86 -34.00
CA THR A 1211 -9.74 -56.18 -35.31
C THR A 1211 -9.66 -57.10 -36.53
N VAL A 1212 -9.48 -58.41 -36.42
CA VAL A 1212 -9.32 -59.27 -37.62
C VAL A 1212 -9.97 -60.64 -37.45
N HIS A 1213 -11.30 -60.69 -37.58
CA HIS A 1213 -11.97 -61.72 -38.39
C HIS A 1213 -13.19 -61.09 -39.07
N SER A 1214 -13.01 -60.77 -40.34
CA SER A 1214 -14.09 -60.84 -41.32
C SER A 1214 -14.77 -62.21 -41.25
N MET A 1215 -16.09 -62.26 -41.09
CA MET A 1215 -17.04 -62.86 -42.02
C MET A 1215 -18.46 -62.86 -41.41
N ASN A 1216 -19.38 -62.29 -42.19
CA ASN A 1216 -20.81 -61.98 -41.95
C ASN A 1216 -21.14 -60.71 -41.17
#